data_AF-A0ABD3QMV6-F1
#
_entry.id   AF-A0ABD3QMV6-F1
#
_cell.length_a   1.000
_cell.length_b   1.000
_cell.length_c   1.000
_cell.angle_alpha   90.00
_cell.angle_beta   90.00
_cell.angle_gamma   90.00
#
_symmetry.space_group_name_H-M   'P 1'
#
loop_
_entity.id
_entity.type
_entity.pdbx_description
1 polymer ?
#
loop_
_entity_poly.entity_id
_entity_poly.type
_entity_poly.pdbx_seq_one_letter_code
_entity_poly.pdbx_strand_id
1 'polypeptide(L)'
;MTTPEENHATVPLAQEAESQSANGDWDWLFEKESAGPMMPSPSPGGDVRRRNGAQHTIEGADGGVDDDDEEGDPDESVPEPITLPESTHTLLFTQPATSVPFAFAVAIAIVCYTCFVMALVNNLQSDSDVKNTVYRVPANVSMSVRTAQYLSILIALIMEEEIPTGLQLLRILPDPSSFRRRFPNRVYGRVVASAMLRIALGYLFLINVFVILAQAEDVLEIFYNLMALEFISKLADMSFALAKMDVFGKRMRRACTARLFHLEFEKVKVKYGKRARAGLFQKSVYFVNMTVFLVLLTLLSIKQKSGGFQCKKISVDFGDGVWENPIIVGLPPSMADKNYTLVFSYFNGVYEQDGTHRGRPVYKERRKFDNGPFDPSWQLVPAEIRYSNLGEFWVFTHPWIRKSRTAEDDDDPWLLRSPSTNEYDLLQVDGEWSIWLGRTEKSQLQYDCYLCNNNADCNLNGECNTEGMCDCKSVDGTKYLGTHCEVKVEDESCGTITTENMNVSFSMQYFSSDGSGQPKRFFHGYNRPIYTHIQGMPGVEEGDIFWLCYTGRKWFGIKVNLVEMNTTLEGLMAMSVNFHDSTTRDSPVGVDFYRIGERGNQFGPFGALYPLQKYNQTGRGIWRCSGPPTAPDL
;
A
#
# COMPACT_ATOMS: atom_id res chain seq x y z
N MET A 1 -2.67 -52.39 58.64
CA MET A 1 -2.18 -52.61 57.26
C MET A 1 -2.26 -51.28 56.54
N THR A 2 -1.13 -50.89 56.02
CA THR A 2 -0.67 -49.53 55.72
C THR A 2 -1.21 -48.99 54.40
N THR A 3 -1.56 -47.71 54.40
CA THR A 3 -1.78 -46.83 53.25
C THR A 3 -0.49 -46.60 52.45
N PRO A 4 -0.60 -46.33 51.14
CA PRO A 4 0.23 -45.34 50.45
C PRO A 4 -0.70 -44.24 49.89
N GLU A 5 -0.56 -42.95 50.20
CA GLU A 5 0.51 -42.01 49.81
C GLU A 5 0.87 -42.06 48.32
N GLU A 6 0.22 -41.20 47.53
CA GLU A 6 0.80 -40.74 46.26
C GLU A 6 0.57 -39.23 46.07
N ASN A 7 1.68 -38.56 45.80
CA ASN A 7 1.88 -37.12 45.71
C ASN A 7 1.37 -36.58 44.37
N HIS A 8 0.66 -35.45 44.39
CA HIS A 8 0.56 -34.59 43.21
C HIS A 8 1.10 -33.19 43.52
N ALA A 9 2.17 -32.87 42.80
CA ALA A 9 2.86 -31.60 42.80
C ALA A 9 1.99 -30.49 42.19
N THR A 10 1.87 -29.40 42.92
CA THR A 10 1.41 -28.08 42.47
C THR A 10 2.41 -27.47 41.49
N VAL A 11 2.01 -27.29 40.24
CA VAL A 11 2.65 -26.41 39.25
C VAL A 11 1.85 -25.12 39.19
N PRO A 12 2.43 -23.93 39.43
CA PRO A 12 1.70 -22.68 39.25
C PRO A 12 1.61 -22.35 37.75
N LEU A 13 0.38 -22.03 37.30
CA LEU A 13 0.11 -21.49 35.98
C LEU A 13 0.91 -20.19 35.77
N ALA A 14 1.53 -20.11 34.60
CA ALA A 14 2.15 -18.92 34.07
C ALA A 14 1.14 -17.78 33.99
N GLN A 15 1.55 -16.61 34.49
CA GLN A 15 0.90 -15.33 34.25
C GLN A 15 0.86 -15.08 32.74
N GLU A 16 -0.34 -14.92 32.20
CA GLU A 16 -0.54 -14.30 30.90
C GLU A 16 0.02 -12.88 30.96
N ALA A 17 0.94 -12.60 30.04
CA ALA A 17 1.41 -11.27 29.75
C ALA A 17 0.26 -10.49 29.13
N GLU A 18 -0.40 -9.66 29.93
CA GLU A 18 -1.20 -8.54 29.43
C GLU A 18 -0.29 -7.66 28.56
N SER A 19 -0.49 -7.69 27.24
CA SER A 19 -0.02 -6.64 26.36
C SER A 19 -0.88 -5.40 26.61
N GLN A 20 -0.55 -4.67 27.67
CA GLN A 20 -1.03 -3.31 27.86
C GLN A 20 -0.47 -2.48 26.70
N SER A 21 -1.33 -2.21 25.72
CA SER A 21 -1.15 -1.15 24.74
C SER A 21 -1.03 0.15 25.52
N ALA A 22 0.21 0.59 25.74
CA ALA A 22 0.51 1.92 26.23
C ALA A 22 0.03 2.93 25.17
N ASN A 23 -1.19 3.43 25.35
CA ASN A 23 -1.56 4.75 24.88
C ASN A 23 -0.67 5.75 25.64
N GLY A 24 0.51 5.99 25.07
CA GLY A 24 1.40 7.07 25.45
C GLY A 24 0.77 8.39 25.03
N ASP A 25 0.08 8.99 25.99
CA ASP A 25 -0.24 10.41 26.07
C ASP A 25 1.06 11.22 25.93
N TRP A 26 1.26 11.85 24.76
CA TRP A 26 2.40 12.72 24.45
C TRP A 26 2.04 14.22 24.54
N ASP A 27 1.00 14.57 25.30
CA ASP A 27 0.92 15.91 25.87
C ASP A 27 1.89 16.00 27.06
N TRP A 28 2.49 17.17 27.29
CA TRP A 28 3.50 17.47 28.32
C TRP A 28 4.98 17.25 27.95
N LEU A 29 5.49 18.03 26.97
CA LEU A 29 6.82 18.66 27.03
C LEU A 29 6.94 19.78 25.99
N PHE A 30 6.14 20.84 26.15
CA PHE A 30 6.53 22.17 25.71
C PHE A 30 6.36 23.12 26.89
N GLU A 31 7.48 23.34 27.57
CA GLU A 31 7.62 24.34 28.60
C GLU A 31 7.39 25.72 27.97
N LYS A 32 6.42 26.46 28.55
CA LYS A 32 6.12 27.84 28.24
C LYS A 32 7.34 28.71 28.51
N GLU A 33 7.98 29.24 27.47
CA GLU A 33 8.68 30.54 27.59
C GLU A 33 7.74 31.66 27.18
N SER A 34 7.13 32.25 28.21
CA SER A 34 6.38 33.50 28.13
C SER A 34 7.32 34.70 28.06
N ALA A 35 6.95 35.63 27.18
CA ALA A 35 7.39 37.01 27.04
C ALA A 35 8.05 37.68 28.28
N GLY A 36 9.19 38.32 28.03
CA GLY A 36 9.88 39.29 28.89
C GLY A 36 10.79 40.20 28.05
N PRO A 37 11.17 41.40 28.53
CA PRO A 37 10.83 42.65 27.85
C PRO A 37 11.91 43.28 26.96
N MET A 38 11.43 44.15 26.06
CA MET A 38 12.15 45.22 25.39
C MET A 38 13.16 45.94 26.31
N MET A 39 14.38 46.12 25.81
CA MET A 39 15.37 47.08 26.31
C MET A 39 15.97 47.85 25.13
N PRO A 40 16.48 49.07 25.38
CA PRO A 40 16.12 50.23 24.58
C PRO A 40 17.22 50.69 23.60
N SER A 41 16.78 51.54 22.67
CA SER A 41 17.57 52.42 21.82
C SER A 41 18.68 53.16 22.58
N PRO A 42 19.88 53.31 22.00
CA PRO A 42 20.79 54.37 22.37
C PRO A 42 20.57 55.57 21.45
N SER A 43 20.19 56.69 22.04
CA SER A 43 20.41 58.05 21.51
C SER A 43 21.38 58.78 22.49
N PRO A 44 21.79 60.03 22.24
CA PRO A 44 23.15 60.35 21.83
C PRO A 44 23.90 61.18 22.90
N GLY A 45 25.21 61.33 22.71
CA GLY A 45 25.97 62.44 23.30
C GLY A 45 27.05 62.01 24.29
N GLY A 46 28.26 62.54 24.08
CA GLY A 46 29.37 62.36 25.03
C GLY A 46 30.79 62.49 24.47
N ASP A 47 31.02 63.45 23.58
CA ASP A 47 32.05 64.49 23.65
C ASP A 47 33.54 64.18 24.04
N VAL A 48 34.43 64.93 23.35
CA VAL A 48 35.81 65.30 23.73
C VAL A 48 36.96 64.27 23.55
N ARG A 49 37.79 64.38 22.49
CA ARG A 49 39.02 65.24 22.42
C ARG A 49 39.94 64.88 21.23
N ARG A 50 40.27 65.92 20.44
CA ARG A 50 41.59 66.29 19.81
C ARG A 50 42.42 65.17 19.12
N ARG A 51 42.93 65.34 17.90
CA ARG A 51 43.75 66.48 17.44
C ARG A 51 44.07 66.37 15.93
N ASN A 52 43.89 67.50 15.23
CA ASN A 52 44.67 68.05 14.12
C ASN A 52 44.86 67.29 12.79
N GLY A 53 44.47 67.97 11.69
CA GLY A 53 45.40 68.18 10.57
C GLY A 53 44.78 68.40 9.18
N ALA A 54 44.65 69.67 8.79
CA ALA A 54 44.83 70.22 7.43
C ALA A 54 43.87 69.82 6.27
N GLN A 55 42.77 70.55 6.17
CA GLN A 55 42.52 71.60 5.15
C GLN A 55 43.26 71.49 3.79
N HIS A 56 42.50 71.24 2.70
CA HIS A 56 42.61 72.03 1.47
C HIS A 56 41.31 71.96 0.65
N THR A 57 40.74 73.15 0.40
CA THR A 57 39.69 73.47 -0.57
C THR A 57 40.20 73.31 -2.01
N ILE A 58 39.28 73.09 -2.97
CA ILE A 58 39.08 73.89 -4.20
C ILE A 58 37.88 73.34 -5.00
N GLU A 59 36.93 74.22 -5.30
CA GLU A 59 35.91 74.10 -6.36
C GLU A 59 36.58 74.21 -7.73
N GLY A 60 36.06 73.52 -8.76
CA GLY A 60 36.51 73.79 -10.13
C GLY A 60 35.77 72.99 -11.17
N ALA A 61 34.93 73.68 -11.93
CA ALA A 61 34.24 73.19 -13.10
C ALA A 61 35.16 73.13 -14.33
N ASP A 62 34.69 72.34 -15.31
CA ASP A 62 34.84 72.51 -16.76
C ASP A 62 36.18 72.11 -17.43
N GLY A 63 36.05 71.58 -18.64
CA GLY A 63 37.14 71.37 -19.60
C GLY A 63 37.48 69.91 -19.90
N GLY A 64 36.96 69.40 -21.03
CA GLY A 64 37.31 68.08 -21.55
C GLY A 64 38.73 68.00 -22.13
N VAL A 65 39.26 66.78 -22.17
CA VAL A 65 40.35 66.32 -23.03
C VAL A 65 40.14 64.81 -23.23
N ASP A 66 40.10 64.38 -24.49
CA ASP A 66 40.25 62.99 -24.90
C ASP A 66 41.63 62.48 -24.46
N ASP A 67 41.68 61.40 -23.68
CA ASP A 67 42.85 60.54 -23.60
C ASP A 67 42.41 59.09 -23.36
N ASP A 68 42.96 58.23 -24.21
CA ASP A 68 42.80 56.78 -24.27
C ASP A 68 43.30 56.08 -22.99
N ASP A 69 42.48 56.07 -21.94
CA ASP A 69 42.68 55.15 -20.83
C ASP A 69 41.96 53.83 -21.16
N GLU A 70 42.75 52.87 -21.67
CA GLU A 70 42.49 51.44 -21.53
C GLU A 70 42.02 51.21 -20.09
N GLU A 71 40.70 51.09 -19.90
CA GLU A 71 40.08 50.54 -18.69
C GLU A 71 40.69 49.17 -18.47
N GLY A 72 41.77 49.14 -17.69
CA GLY A 72 42.40 47.93 -17.23
C GLY A 72 41.34 47.11 -16.51
N ASP A 73 40.89 46.05 -17.18
CA ASP A 73 39.89 45.09 -16.74
C ASP A 73 40.05 44.84 -15.22
N PRO A 74 39.20 45.45 -14.37
CA PRO A 74 39.33 45.32 -12.93
C PRO A 74 38.99 43.88 -12.56
N ASP A 75 39.90 43.26 -11.82
CA ASP A 75 39.82 41.90 -11.28
C ASP A 75 40.01 40.75 -12.28
N GLU A 76 41.22 40.64 -12.83
CA GLU A 76 41.81 39.31 -13.08
C GLU A 76 42.03 38.57 -11.74
N SER A 77 40.93 38.21 -11.09
CA SER A 77 40.90 37.46 -9.84
C SER A 77 41.79 36.23 -9.99
N VAL A 78 42.87 36.21 -9.21
CA VAL A 78 43.90 35.16 -9.27
C VAL A 78 43.18 33.81 -9.18
N PRO A 79 43.21 33.01 -10.26
CA PRO A 79 42.34 31.85 -10.36
C PRO A 79 42.67 30.86 -9.25
N GLU A 80 41.74 30.64 -8.30
CA GLU A 80 41.95 29.69 -7.20
C GLU A 80 42.48 28.34 -7.72
N PRO A 81 43.54 27.81 -7.08
CA PRO A 81 44.17 26.57 -7.50
C PRO A 81 43.19 25.41 -7.34
N ILE A 82 43.15 24.54 -8.35
CA ILE A 82 42.24 23.39 -8.34
C ILE A 82 42.84 22.32 -7.43
N THR A 83 42.20 22.09 -6.30
CA THR A 83 42.51 20.98 -5.38
C THR A 83 41.72 19.73 -5.75
N LEU A 84 42.24 18.55 -5.39
CA LEU A 84 41.49 17.32 -5.55
C LEU A 84 40.40 17.25 -4.47
N PRO A 85 39.21 16.73 -4.80
CA PRO A 85 38.15 16.57 -3.81
C PRO A 85 38.61 15.68 -2.65
N GLU A 86 38.36 16.13 -1.43
CA GLU A 86 38.69 15.42 -0.18
C GLU A 86 37.69 14.27 0.06
N SER A 87 37.85 13.17 -0.67
CA SER A 87 36.96 12.01 -0.59
C SER A 87 37.73 10.69 -0.67
N THR A 88 37.17 9.61 -0.13
CA THR A 88 37.77 8.26 -0.21
C THR A 88 37.96 7.81 -1.65
N HIS A 89 37.11 8.23 -2.59
CA HIS A 89 37.29 7.95 -4.02
C HIS A 89 38.64 8.46 -4.55
N THR A 90 39.14 9.58 -4.02
CA THR A 90 40.44 10.14 -4.39
C THR A 90 41.59 9.22 -3.95
N LEU A 91 41.44 8.46 -2.87
CA LEU A 91 42.43 7.47 -2.44
C LEU A 91 42.61 6.31 -3.44
N LEU A 92 41.56 5.96 -4.20
CA LEU A 92 41.59 4.86 -5.17
C LEU A 92 42.63 5.05 -6.27
N PHE A 93 42.84 6.28 -6.73
CA PHE A 93 43.84 6.56 -7.77
C PHE A 93 45.14 7.14 -7.22
N THR A 94 45.11 7.77 -6.04
CA THR A 94 46.31 8.36 -5.43
C THR A 94 47.20 7.35 -4.73
N GLN A 95 46.65 6.24 -4.21
CA GLN A 95 47.39 5.26 -3.40
C GLN A 95 47.70 3.95 -4.17
N PRO A 96 48.78 3.22 -3.83
CA PRO A 96 49.07 1.92 -4.44
C PRO A 96 47.96 0.90 -4.19
N ALA A 97 47.71 -0.01 -5.13
CA ALA A 97 46.60 -0.97 -5.02
C ALA A 97 46.74 -1.94 -3.83
N THR A 98 47.98 -2.22 -3.42
CA THR A 98 48.30 -3.10 -2.28
C THR A 98 48.39 -2.35 -0.94
N SER A 99 48.07 -1.05 -0.93
CA SER A 99 48.17 -0.23 0.27
C SER A 99 46.89 -0.25 1.10
N VAL A 100 47.03 -0.12 2.42
CA VAL A 100 45.90 -0.05 3.36
C VAL A 100 44.90 1.09 3.02
N PRO A 101 45.33 2.31 2.64
CA PRO A 101 44.40 3.37 2.22
C PRO A 101 43.58 3.03 0.98
N PHE A 102 44.16 2.30 0.02
CA PHE A 102 43.42 1.85 -1.16
C PHE A 102 42.35 0.82 -0.76
N ALA A 103 42.72 -0.18 0.05
CA ALA A 103 41.77 -1.17 0.56
C ALA A 103 40.64 -0.52 1.36
N PHE A 104 40.95 0.49 2.19
CA PHE A 104 39.96 1.27 2.92
C PHE A 104 38.97 1.99 1.99
N ALA A 105 39.48 2.68 0.98
CA ALA A 105 38.63 3.37 0.01
C ALA A 105 37.73 2.41 -0.78
N VAL A 106 38.25 1.24 -1.18
CA VAL A 106 37.45 0.18 -1.81
C VAL A 106 36.36 -0.33 -0.85
N ALA A 107 36.70 -0.57 0.42
CA ALA A 107 35.73 -1.02 1.41
C ALA A 107 34.59 -0.01 1.62
N ILE A 108 34.92 1.29 1.76
CA ILE A 108 33.91 2.34 1.89
C ILE A 108 33.04 2.45 0.63
N ALA A 109 33.63 2.38 -0.57
CA ALA A 109 32.86 2.36 -1.81
C ALA A 109 31.91 1.16 -1.87
N ILE A 110 32.37 -0.05 -1.51
CA ILE A 110 31.53 -1.25 -1.45
C ILE A 110 30.37 -1.05 -0.48
N VAL A 111 30.61 -0.49 0.71
CA VAL A 111 29.55 -0.19 1.69
C VAL A 111 28.52 0.77 1.10
N CYS A 112 28.95 1.91 0.56
CA CYS A 112 28.01 2.89 -0.04
C CYS A 112 27.18 2.27 -1.16
N TYR A 113 27.81 1.56 -2.10
CA TYR A 113 27.10 0.88 -3.20
C TYR A 113 26.13 -0.18 -2.68
N THR A 114 26.54 -0.98 -1.71
CA THR A 114 25.68 -2.02 -1.13
C THR A 114 24.48 -1.38 -0.42
N CYS A 115 24.67 -0.31 0.34
CA CYS A 115 23.58 0.44 0.97
C CYS A 115 22.59 0.99 -0.06
N PHE A 116 23.06 1.61 -1.14
CA PHE A 116 22.17 2.13 -2.19
C PHE A 116 21.47 1.04 -3.00
N VAL A 117 22.15 -0.08 -3.29
CA VAL A 117 21.53 -1.22 -3.97
C VAL A 117 20.51 -1.88 -3.05
N MET A 118 20.81 -2.06 -1.77
CA MET A 118 19.85 -2.59 -0.80
C MET A 118 18.66 -1.64 -0.63
N ALA A 119 18.86 -0.33 -0.56
CA ALA A 119 17.76 0.64 -0.53
C ALA A 119 16.90 0.53 -1.80
N LEU A 120 17.52 0.45 -2.99
CA LEU A 120 16.80 0.33 -4.25
C LEU A 120 16.02 -0.98 -4.32
N VAL A 121 16.67 -2.09 -3.99
CA VAL A 121 16.07 -3.42 -3.97
C VAL A 121 14.94 -3.45 -2.95
N ASN A 122 15.13 -2.89 -1.75
CA ASN A 122 14.09 -2.80 -0.74
C ASN A 122 12.90 -1.99 -1.24
N ASN A 123 13.12 -0.81 -1.84
CA ASN A 123 12.02 -0.01 -2.38
C ASN A 123 11.31 -0.70 -3.57
N LEU A 124 12.02 -1.52 -4.34
CA LEU A 124 11.43 -2.30 -5.42
C LEU A 124 10.78 -3.61 -4.95
N GLN A 125 11.21 -4.18 -3.82
CA GLN A 125 10.76 -5.48 -3.28
C GLN A 125 9.80 -5.36 -2.10
N SER A 126 9.73 -4.22 -1.40
CA SER A 126 8.96 -3.99 -0.18
C SER A 126 7.46 -3.91 -0.46
N ASP A 127 6.93 -5.06 -0.87
CA ASP A 127 5.90 -5.85 -0.22
C ASP A 127 5.12 -6.51 -1.34
N SER A 128 5.47 -7.76 -1.61
CA SER A 128 4.60 -8.69 -2.35
C SER A 128 3.22 -8.85 -1.71
N ASP A 129 3.06 -8.39 -0.46
CA ASP A 129 1.87 -8.57 0.36
C ASP A 129 0.86 -7.42 0.22
N VAL A 130 1.29 -6.21 -0.17
CA VAL A 130 0.34 -5.12 -0.50
C VAL A 130 -0.08 -5.30 -1.97
N LYS A 131 -1.09 -6.14 -2.13
CA LYS A 131 -1.72 -6.50 -3.40
C LYS A 131 -1.96 -5.26 -4.29
N ASN A 132 -1.21 -5.21 -5.39
CA ASN A 132 -1.67 -4.73 -6.71
C ASN A 132 -1.47 -3.28 -7.16
N THR A 133 -0.57 -2.51 -6.55
CA THR A 133 -0.01 -1.36 -7.25
C THR A 133 1.35 -1.73 -7.83
N VAL A 134 1.48 -1.68 -9.15
CA VAL A 134 2.75 -1.88 -9.86
C VAL A 134 3.79 -0.93 -9.26
N TYR A 135 4.69 -1.48 -8.43
CA TYR A 135 5.70 -0.78 -7.63
C TYR A 135 5.18 0.10 -6.46
N ARG A 136 4.09 -0.25 -5.77
CA ARG A 136 3.58 0.54 -4.61
C ARG A 136 3.30 2.01 -4.95
N VAL A 137 3.01 2.31 -6.21
CA VAL A 137 2.69 3.66 -6.64
C VAL A 137 1.24 3.93 -6.24
N PRO A 138 0.97 4.87 -5.32
CA PRO A 138 -0.40 5.17 -4.90
C PRO A 138 -1.24 5.61 -6.09
N ALA A 139 -2.49 5.17 -6.11
CA ALA A 139 -3.43 5.46 -7.19
C ALA A 139 -3.57 6.96 -7.44
N ASN A 140 -3.65 7.73 -6.36
CA ASN A 140 -3.65 9.18 -6.39
C ASN A 140 -2.90 9.70 -5.17
N VAL A 141 -2.37 10.90 -5.29
CA VAL A 141 -1.68 11.60 -4.22
C VAL A 141 -2.27 12.99 -4.06
N SER A 142 -2.25 13.50 -2.83
CA SER A 142 -2.70 14.84 -2.52
C SER A 142 -1.87 15.90 -3.25
N MET A 143 -2.44 17.10 -3.45
CA MET A 143 -1.75 18.18 -4.16
C MET A 143 -0.48 18.65 -3.43
N SER A 144 -0.47 18.58 -2.09
CA SER A 144 0.69 18.87 -1.25
C SER A 144 1.82 17.87 -1.52
N VAL A 145 1.51 16.57 -1.53
CA VAL A 145 2.47 15.50 -1.83
C VAL A 145 3.04 15.65 -3.24
N ARG A 146 2.21 15.93 -4.25
CA ARG A 146 2.69 16.23 -5.61
C ARG A 146 3.68 17.40 -5.61
N THR A 147 3.31 18.49 -4.97
CA THR A 147 4.18 19.68 -4.89
C THR A 147 5.51 19.34 -4.22
N ALA A 148 5.46 18.57 -3.12
CA ALA A 148 6.64 18.09 -2.43
C ALA A 148 7.50 17.16 -3.29
N GLN A 149 6.91 16.26 -4.07
CA GLN A 149 7.63 15.38 -5.01
C GLN A 149 8.40 16.19 -6.05
N TYR A 150 7.76 17.19 -6.68
CA TYR A 150 8.42 18.06 -7.67
C TYR A 150 9.54 18.91 -7.04
N LEU A 151 9.31 19.48 -5.86
CA LEU A 151 10.32 20.26 -5.15
C LEU A 151 11.51 19.38 -4.72
N SER A 152 11.23 18.15 -4.28
CA SER A 152 12.24 17.20 -3.82
C SER A 152 13.19 16.75 -4.94
N ILE A 153 12.74 16.70 -6.19
CA ILE A 153 13.65 16.50 -7.33
C ILE A 153 14.65 17.64 -7.47
N LEU A 154 14.19 18.88 -7.33
CA LEU A 154 15.08 20.05 -7.42
C LEU A 154 16.11 20.01 -6.30
N ILE A 155 15.64 19.73 -5.07
CA ILE A 155 16.49 19.61 -3.90
C ILE A 155 17.49 18.46 -4.07
N ALA A 156 17.05 17.27 -4.49
CA ALA A 156 17.91 16.11 -4.70
C ALA A 156 18.99 16.37 -5.78
N LEU A 157 18.64 17.06 -6.87
CA LEU A 157 19.61 17.43 -7.90
C LEU A 157 20.63 18.47 -7.44
N ILE A 158 20.26 19.35 -6.50
CA ILE A 158 21.18 20.32 -5.89
C ILE A 158 22.10 19.63 -4.88
N MET A 159 21.57 18.68 -4.12
CA MET A 159 22.30 17.90 -3.11
C MET A 159 23.27 16.88 -3.73
N GLU A 160 23.05 16.51 -4.99
CA GLU A 160 23.87 15.54 -5.71
C GLU A 160 25.23 16.13 -6.12
N GLU A 161 26.26 15.86 -5.32
CA GLU A 161 27.62 16.38 -5.52
C GLU A 161 28.57 15.40 -6.23
N GLU A 162 28.21 14.11 -6.39
CA GLU A 162 29.12 13.10 -6.93
C GLU A 162 29.23 13.14 -8.46
N ILE A 163 28.11 13.38 -9.16
CA ILE A 163 28.09 13.59 -10.62
C ILE A 163 29.00 14.76 -11.07
N PRO A 164 28.86 16.00 -10.55
CA PRO A 164 29.68 17.13 -10.99
C PRO A 164 31.15 16.91 -10.65
N THR A 165 31.44 16.35 -9.48
CA THR A 165 32.80 16.09 -9.02
C THR A 165 33.47 15.05 -9.90
N GLY A 166 32.77 13.97 -10.25
CA GLY A 166 33.24 12.96 -11.20
C GLY A 166 33.50 13.53 -12.59
N LEU A 167 32.58 14.35 -13.13
CA LEU A 167 32.77 15.02 -14.42
C LEU A 167 33.93 16.03 -14.40
N GLN A 168 34.10 16.75 -13.30
CA GLN A 168 35.21 17.68 -13.12
C GLN A 168 36.56 16.94 -13.06
N LEU A 169 36.62 15.77 -12.40
CA LEU A 169 37.81 14.92 -12.39
C LEU A 169 38.17 14.42 -13.79
N LEU A 170 37.20 13.94 -14.57
CA LEU A 170 37.41 13.53 -15.96
C LEU A 170 37.89 14.71 -16.83
N ARG A 171 37.37 15.91 -16.56
CA ARG A 171 37.71 17.12 -17.29
C ARG A 171 39.11 17.64 -16.97
N ILE A 172 39.55 17.58 -15.71
CA ILE A 172 40.88 18.08 -15.29
C ILE A 172 41.99 17.23 -15.91
N LEU A 173 41.71 15.97 -16.23
CA LEU A 173 42.71 15.00 -16.69
C LEU A 173 42.39 14.47 -18.11
N PRO A 174 42.33 15.31 -19.16
CA PRO A 174 41.95 14.86 -20.50
C PRO A 174 43.11 14.22 -21.27
N ASP A 175 44.37 14.47 -20.87
CA ASP A 175 45.55 14.04 -21.61
C ASP A 175 46.36 13.01 -20.80
N PRO A 176 46.38 11.74 -21.22
CA PRO A 176 47.17 10.67 -20.61
C PRO A 176 48.68 11.00 -20.58
N SER A 177 49.18 11.75 -21.57
CA SER A 177 50.60 12.04 -21.70
C SER A 177 51.08 13.07 -20.65
N SER A 178 50.31 14.14 -20.46
CA SER A 178 50.54 15.13 -19.39
C SER A 178 50.43 14.50 -17.99
N PHE A 179 49.46 13.60 -17.79
CA PHE A 179 49.33 12.86 -16.54
C PHE A 179 50.54 11.97 -16.28
N ARG A 180 51.02 11.22 -17.28
CA ARG A 180 52.18 10.33 -17.17
C ARG A 180 53.48 11.08 -16.90
N ARG A 181 53.63 12.31 -17.41
CA ARG A 181 54.79 13.16 -17.09
C ARG A 181 54.84 13.56 -15.62
N ARG A 182 53.69 13.91 -15.03
CA ARG A 182 53.59 14.35 -13.63
C ARG A 182 53.57 13.17 -12.65
N PHE A 183 53.02 12.04 -13.07
CA PHE A 183 52.89 10.81 -12.28
C PHE A 183 53.36 9.59 -13.07
N PRO A 184 54.68 9.42 -13.29
CA PRO A 184 55.22 8.34 -14.13
C PRO A 184 54.86 6.94 -13.63
N ASN A 185 54.60 6.80 -12.34
CA ASN A 185 54.29 5.52 -11.68
C ASN A 185 52.78 5.25 -11.53
N ARG A 186 51.90 6.09 -12.08
CA ARG A 186 50.44 5.94 -11.93
C ARG A 186 49.76 5.65 -13.26
N VAL A 187 48.78 4.75 -13.21
CA VAL A 187 48.00 4.34 -14.39
C VAL A 187 46.80 5.28 -14.54
N TYR A 188 46.72 5.98 -15.67
CA TYR A 188 45.62 6.91 -15.99
C TYR A 188 44.23 6.28 -15.85
N GLY A 189 44.08 5.01 -16.26
CA GLY A 189 42.82 4.27 -16.15
C GLY A 189 42.24 4.21 -14.73
N ARG A 190 43.06 4.30 -13.68
CA ARG A 190 42.55 4.32 -12.28
C ARG A 190 41.84 5.62 -11.93
N VAL A 191 42.31 6.73 -12.47
CA VAL A 191 41.65 8.04 -12.30
C VAL A 191 40.28 8.01 -12.98
N VAL A 192 40.25 7.55 -14.23
CA VAL A 192 39.00 7.45 -15.00
C VAL A 192 38.02 6.51 -14.30
N ALA A 193 38.48 5.34 -13.85
CA ALA A 193 37.65 4.39 -13.11
C ALA A 193 37.08 5.00 -11.81
N SER A 194 37.90 5.71 -11.03
CA SER A 194 37.45 6.41 -9.82
C SER A 194 36.39 7.47 -10.14
N ALA A 195 36.59 8.28 -11.18
CA ALA A 195 35.62 9.28 -11.58
C ALA A 195 34.30 8.67 -12.09
N MET A 196 34.37 7.57 -12.86
CA MET A 196 33.19 6.83 -13.30
C MET A 196 32.43 6.20 -12.13
N LEU A 197 33.12 5.69 -11.11
CA LEU A 197 32.48 5.18 -9.89
C LEU A 197 31.73 6.28 -9.12
N ARG A 198 32.22 7.51 -9.11
CA ARG A 198 31.49 8.64 -8.49
C ARG A 198 30.23 8.99 -9.27
N ILE A 199 30.34 9.08 -10.60
CA ILE A 199 29.19 9.34 -11.47
C ILE A 199 28.12 8.24 -11.31
N ALA A 200 28.54 6.97 -11.29
CA ALA A 200 27.63 5.85 -11.11
C ALA A 200 26.95 5.86 -9.72
N LEU A 201 27.67 6.26 -8.66
CA LEU A 201 27.10 6.41 -7.32
C LEU A 201 26.03 7.51 -7.29
N GLY A 202 26.30 8.66 -7.92
CA GLY A 202 25.35 9.77 -8.00
C GLY A 202 24.09 9.42 -8.81
N TYR A 203 24.22 8.68 -9.92
CA TYR A 203 23.04 8.19 -10.65
C TYR A 203 22.25 7.14 -9.86
N LEU A 204 22.92 6.29 -9.09
CA LEU A 204 22.23 5.32 -8.23
C LEU A 204 21.47 6.02 -7.10
N PHE A 205 22.01 7.11 -6.54
CA PHE A 205 21.29 8.00 -5.61
C PHE A 205 20.03 8.59 -6.28
N LEU A 206 20.16 9.19 -7.47
CA LEU A 206 19.01 9.81 -8.15
C LEU A 206 17.92 8.79 -8.54
N ILE A 207 18.29 7.58 -8.93
CA ILE A 207 17.31 6.50 -9.21
C ILE A 207 16.56 6.11 -7.92
N ASN A 208 17.28 5.95 -6.80
CA ASN A 208 16.66 5.67 -5.51
C ASN A 208 15.67 6.77 -5.11
N VAL A 209 16.08 8.05 -5.20
CA VAL A 209 15.21 9.19 -4.93
C VAL A 209 13.97 9.13 -5.80
N PHE A 210 14.10 8.88 -7.10
CA PHE A 210 12.95 8.81 -8.00
C PHE A 210 11.95 7.71 -7.61
N VAL A 211 12.42 6.50 -7.28
CA VAL A 211 11.56 5.39 -6.85
C VAL A 211 10.82 5.75 -5.57
N ILE A 212 11.52 6.30 -4.57
CA ILE A 212 10.91 6.73 -3.31
C ILE A 212 9.86 7.82 -3.54
N LEU A 213 10.17 8.83 -4.36
CA LEU A 213 9.22 9.90 -4.68
C LEU A 213 7.98 9.37 -5.39
N ALA A 214 8.13 8.37 -6.26
CA ALA A 214 7.02 7.72 -6.95
C ALA A 214 6.10 6.93 -6.01
N GLN A 215 6.65 6.41 -4.90
CA GLN A 215 5.94 5.56 -3.93
C GLN A 215 5.35 6.33 -2.75
N ALA A 216 5.84 7.53 -2.48
CA ALA A 216 5.46 8.26 -1.27
C ALA A 216 3.98 8.70 -1.27
N GLU A 217 3.32 8.46 -0.14
CA GLU A 217 1.95 8.89 0.14
C GLU A 217 1.91 10.15 1.01
N ASP A 218 2.96 10.41 1.79
CA ASP A 218 3.08 11.57 2.69
C ASP A 218 4.33 12.41 2.41
N VAL A 219 4.22 13.71 2.68
CA VAL A 219 5.28 14.72 2.53
C VAL A 219 6.44 14.46 3.50
N LEU A 220 6.15 14.07 4.74
CA LEU A 220 7.21 13.84 5.74
C LEU A 220 8.08 12.64 5.37
N GLU A 221 7.46 11.57 4.88
CA GLU A 221 8.14 10.38 4.40
C GLU A 221 9.14 10.71 3.29
N ILE A 222 8.75 11.58 2.34
CA ILE A 222 9.64 12.05 1.27
C ILE A 222 10.92 12.67 1.84
N PHE A 223 10.80 13.60 2.78
CA PHE A 223 11.96 14.30 3.33
C PHE A 223 12.84 13.39 4.19
N TYR A 224 12.24 12.51 5.01
CA TYR A 224 13.02 11.56 5.80
C TYR A 224 13.82 10.60 4.93
N ASN A 225 13.20 10.06 3.89
CA ASN A 225 13.87 9.15 2.96
C ASN A 225 14.97 9.87 2.16
N LEU A 226 14.75 11.11 1.76
CA LEU A 226 15.76 11.93 1.07
C LEU A 226 16.98 12.19 1.98
N MET A 227 16.77 12.57 3.24
CA MET A 227 17.84 12.77 4.21
C MET A 227 18.62 11.49 4.50
N ALA A 228 17.93 10.35 4.59
CA ALA A 228 18.57 9.06 4.79
C ALA A 228 19.50 8.68 3.62
N LEU A 229 19.05 8.92 2.38
CA LEU A 229 19.89 8.70 1.19
C LEU A 229 21.07 9.66 1.10
N GLU A 230 20.89 10.93 1.50
CA GLU A 230 21.97 11.91 1.59
C GLU A 230 23.05 11.47 2.60
N PHE A 231 22.63 10.95 3.76
CA PHE A 231 23.58 10.46 4.74
C PHE A 231 24.49 9.36 4.16
N ILE A 232 23.93 8.45 3.35
CA ILE A 232 24.70 7.38 2.70
C ILE A 232 25.71 7.96 1.70
N SER A 233 25.34 9.01 0.94
CA SER A 233 26.27 9.64 -0.03
C SER A 233 27.41 10.36 0.69
N LYS A 234 27.14 11.01 1.84
CA LYS A 234 28.16 11.71 2.64
C LYS A 234 29.09 10.78 3.44
N LEU A 235 28.79 9.49 3.53
CA LEU A 235 29.60 8.51 4.28
C LEU A 235 31.05 8.45 3.77
N ALA A 236 31.26 8.57 2.45
CA ALA A 236 32.59 8.58 1.85
C ALA A 236 33.44 9.77 2.34
N ASP A 237 32.84 10.95 2.43
CA ASP A 237 33.54 12.17 2.83
C ASP A 237 33.75 12.22 4.35
N MET A 238 32.77 11.78 5.14
CA MET A 238 32.93 11.61 6.59
C MET A 238 34.06 10.63 6.92
N SER A 239 34.13 9.51 6.19
CA SER A 239 35.20 8.51 6.34
C SER A 239 36.57 9.10 6.01
N PHE A 240 36.66 9.96 4.99
CA PHE A 240 37.88 10.66 4.64
C PHE A 240 38.28 11.68 5.72
N ALA A 241 37.33 12.44 6.26
CA ALA A 241 37.56 13.39 7.34
C ALA A 241 38.08 12.69 8.61
N LEU A 242 37.47 11.58 9.00
CA LEU A 242 37.92 10.76 10.14
C LEU A 242 39.33 10.17 9.91
N ALA A 243 39.63 9.74 8.68
CA ALA A 243 40.96 9.31 8.29
C ALA A 243 42.02 10.42 8.41
N LYS A 244 41.65 11.67 8.09
CA LYS A 244 42.50 12.86 8.24
C LYS A 244 42.75 13.19 9.72
N MET A 245 41.78 12.93 10.60
CA MET A 245 41.87 13.13 12.05
C MET A 245 42.66 12.04 12.82
N ASP A 246 43.33 11.11 12.13
CA ASP A 246 44.11 10.01 12.74
C ASP A 246 43.27 8.88 13.40
N VAL A 247 41.95 8.86 13.21
CA VAL A 247 41.07 7.84 13.82
C VAL A 247 41.43 6.43 13.34
N PHE A 248 41.74 6.27 12.05
CA PHE A 248 42.17 5.01 11.44
C PHE A 248 43.69 4.80 11.44
N GLY A 249 44.41 5.59 12.25
CA GLY A 249 45.84 5.47 12.49
C GLY A 249 46.76 6.25 11.54
N LYS A 250 48.01 6.39 11.97
CA LYS A 250 49.00 7.31 11.38
C LYS A 250 49.29 7.05 9.90
N ARG A 251 49.18 5.79 9.45
CA ARG A 251 49.38 5.44 8.03
C ARG A 251 48.28 6.03 7.15
N MET A 252 47.03 6.00 7.61
CA MET A 252 45.89 6.57 6.89
C MET A 252 45.97 8.10 6.88
N ARG A 253 46.24 8.70 8.04
CA ARG A 253 46.43 10.15 8.15
C ARG A 253 47.51 10.66 7.19
N ARG A 254 48.65 9.98 7.10
CA ARG A 254 49.72 10.33 6.14
C ARG A 254 49.28 10.21 4.69
N ALA A 255 48.40 9.26 4.36
CA ALA A 255 47.87 9.10 3.02
C ALA A 255 46.91 10.25 2.66
N CYS A 256 46.00 10.62 3.56
CA CYS A 256 45.04 11.72 3.35
C CYS A 256 45.68 13.12 3.39
N THR A 257 46.76 13.29 4.15
CA THR A 257 47.53 14.55 4.22
C THR A 257 48.72 14.58 3.25
N ALA A 258 48.82 13.60 2.35
CA ALA A 258 49.89 13.56 1.36
C ALA A 258 49.83 14.84 0.52
N ARG A 259 51.01 15.43 0.23
CA ARG A 259 51.15 16.65 -0.59
C ARG A 259 50.41 16.57 -1.92
N LEU A 260 50.14 15.36 -2.41
CA LEU A 260 49.36 15.09 -3.61
C LEU A 260 47.95 15.72 -3.60
N PHE A 261 47.31 15.84 -2.44
CA PHE A 261 46.00 16.50 -2.29
C PHE A 261 46.10 18.03 -2.39
N HIS A 262 47.27 18.58 -2.03
CA HIS A 262 47.59 20.00 -2.11
C HIS A 262 48.37 20.37 -3.37
N LEU A 263 48.59 19.43 -4.30
CA LEU A 263 49.26 19.75 -5.55
C LEU A 263 48.33 20.62 -6.39
N GLU A 264 48.69 21.90 -6.47
CA GLU A 264 48.06 22.82 -7.39
C GLU A 264 48.36 22.35 -8.82
N PHE A 265 47.33 21.92 -9.53
CA PHE A 265 47.45 21.69 -10.95
C PHE A 265 47.55 23.07 -11.61
N GLU A 266 48.77 23.44 -11.99
CA GLU A 266 49.02 24.58 -12.88
C GLU A 266 47.99 24.49 -14.01
N LYS A 267 47.12 25.51 -14.10
CA LYS A 267 46.03 25.52 -15.06
C LYS A 267 46.69 25.44 -16.43
N VAL A 268 46.65 24.24 -17.03
CA VAL A 268 47.05 24.05 -18.43
C VAL A 268 46.32 25.16 -19.17
N LYS A 269 47.05 26.01 -19.92
CA LYS A 269 46.49 27.07 -20.77
C LYS A 269 45.66 26.42 -21.88
N VAL A 270 44.56 25.81 -21.48
CA VAL A 270 43.53 25.25 -22.34
C VAL A 270 42.97 26.47 -23.03
N LYS A 271 43.21 26.58 -24.35
CA LYS A 271 42.67 27.66 -25.20
C LYS A 271 41.26 28.02 -24.71
N TYR A 272 41.05 29.29 -24.35
CA TYR A 272 39.85 29.79 -23.63
C TYR A 272 38.53 29.15 -24.09
N GLY A 273 38.36 28.88 -25.39
CA GLY A 273 37.19 28.22 -25.94
C GLY A 273 36.88 26.80 -25.42
N LYS A 274 37.87 25.97 -25.05
CA LYS A 274 37.62 24.62 -24.50
C LYS A 274 37.11 24.67 -23.05
N ARG A 275 37.47 25.71 -22.27
CA ARG A 275 37.01 25.87 -20.88
C ARG A 275 35.53 26.27 -20.83
N ALA A 276 35.09 27.16 -21.71
CA ALA A 276 33.69 27.54 -21.82
C ALA A 276 32.81 26.33 -22.19
N ARG A 277 33.22 25.53 -23.18
CA ARG A 277 32.47 24.34 -23.63
C ARG A 277 32.26 23.30 -22.54
N ALA A 278 33.26 23.04 -21.71
CA ALA A 278 33.11 22.04 -20.65
C ALA A 278 32.30 22.55 -19.45
N GLY A 279 32.28 23.86 -19.18
CA GLY A 279 31.33 24.43 -18.21
C GLY A 279 29.89 24.34 -18.73
N LEU A 280 29.69 24.61 -20.02
CA LEU A 280 28.42 24.41 -20.70
C LEU A 280 27.98 22.94 -20.69
N PHE A 281 28.90 22.00 -20.90
CA PHE A 281 28.60 20.56 -20.85
C PHE A 281 28.09 20.13 -19.47
N GLN A 282 28.77 20.51 -18.39
CA GLN A 282 28.32 20.18 -17.03
C GLN A 282 26.92 20.76 -16.74
N LYS A 283 26.69 22.04 -17.10
CA LYS A 283 25.36 22.66 -17.00
C LYS A 283 24.31 21.90 -17.84
N SER A 284 24.68 21.45 -19.03
CA SER A 284 23.81 20.66 -19.90
C SER A 284 23.45 19.30 -19.29
N VAL A 285 24.39 18.60 -18.64
CA VAL A 285 24.11 17.31 -18.01
C VAL A 285 23.07 17.47 -16.88
N TYR A 286 23.21 18.50 -16.04
CA TYR A 286 22.22 18.82 -15.01
C TYR A 286 20.86 19.16 -15.58
N PHE A 287 20.82 20.02 -16.60
CA PHE A 287 19.58 20.41 -17.24
C PHE A 287 18.86 19.21 -17.87
N VAL A 288 19.62 18.30 -18.50
CA VAL A 288 19.08 17.06 -19.06
C VAL A 288 18.55 16.15 -17.96
N ASN A 289 19.31 15.89 -16.90
CA ASN A 289 18.85 15.07 -15.77
C ASN A 289 17.56 15.65 -15.16
N MET A 290 17.53 16.96 -14.89
CA MET A 290 16.34 17.66 -14.40
C MET A 290 15.14 17.47 -15.33
N THR A 291 15.33 17.69 -16.63
CA THR A 291 14.26 17.53 -17.63
C THR A 291 13.73 16.10 -17.65
N VAL A 292 14.62 15.09 -17.63
CA VAL A 292 14.24 13.67 -17.64
C VAL A 292 13.40 13.33 -16.42
N PHE A 293 13.86 13.68 -15.21
CA PHE A 293 13.12 13.35 -13.98
C PHE A 293 11.78 14.11 -13.88
N LEU A 294 11.71 15.36 -14.32
CA LEU A 294 10.46 16.12 -14.38
C LEU A 294 9.47 15.51 -15.38
N VAL A 295 9.93 15.07 -16.55
CA VAL A 295 9.09 14.37 -17.53
C VAL A 295 8.58 13.06 -16.95
N LEU A 296 9.45 12.26 -16.31
CA LEU A 296 9.05 10.99 -15.69
C LEU A 296 8.00 11.18 -14.58
N LEU A 297 8.18 12.15 -13.67
CA LEU A 297 7.16 12.45 -12.66
C LEU A 297 5.87 13.00 -13.27
N THR A 298 5.95 13.76 -14.35
CA THR A 298 4.76 14.28 -15.03
C THR A 298 3.97 13.14 -15.67
N LEU A 299 4.65 12.20 -16.33
CA LEU A 299 4.02 10.99 -16.86
C LEU A 299 3.38 10.14 -15.75
N LEU A 300 4.09 9.99 -14.63
CA LEU A 300 3.58 9.28 -13.45
C LEU A 300 2.34 9.99 -12.87
N SER A 301 2.39 11.31 -12.72
CA SER A 301 1.28 12.13 -12.21
C SER A 301 0.04 12.07 -13.12
N ILE A 302 0.23 12.08 -14.45
CA ILE A 302 -0.85 11.90 -15.41
C ILE A 302 -1.48 10.52 -15.23
N LYS A 303 -0.65 9.47 -15.10
CA LYS A 303 -1.12 8.10 -14.93
C LYS A 303 -1.87 7.91 -13.60
N GLN A 304 -1.38 8.49 -12.51
CA GLN A 304 -2.09 8.54 -11.22
C GLN A 304 -3.45 9.25 -11.35
N LYS A 305 -3.47 10.45 -11.93
CA LYS A 305 -4.72 11.20 -12.12
C LYS A 305 -5.74 10.48 -13.01
N SER A 306 -5.26 9.67 -13.96
CA SER A 306 -6.13 8.86 -14.83
C SER A 306 -6.69 7.61 -14.15
N GLY A 307 -6.32 7.33 -12.89
CA GLY A 307 -6.67 6.08 -12.21
C GLY A 307 -5.94 4.87 -12.79
N GLY A 308 -4.85 5.06 -13.53
CA GLY A 308 -4.12 3.97 -14.19
C GLY A 308 -3.38 3.03 -13.24
N PHE A 309 -3.34 3.37 -11.96
CA PHE A 309 -2.82 2.56 -10.86
C PHE A 309 -3.93 2.07 -9.90
N GLN A 310 -5.20 2.35 -10.18
CA GLN A 310 -6.32 1.85 -9.38
C GLN A 310 -6.56 0.37 -9.65
N CYS A 311 -7.08 -0.31 -8.63
CA CYS A 311 -7.53 -1.68 -8.75
C CYS A 311 -8.76 -1.76 -9.65
N LYS A 312 -8.63 -2.46 -10.78
CA LYS A 312 -9.77 -2.67 -11.70
C LYS A 312 -10.84 -3.57 -11.11
N LYS A 313 -10.45 -4.51 -10.25
CA LYS A 313 -11.34 -5.42 -9.54
C LYS A 313 -11.00 -5.38 -8.06
N ILE A 314 -12.03 -5.35 -7.23
CA ILE A 314 -11.91 -5.40 -5.77
C ILE A 314 -12.81 -6.50 -5.23
N SER A 315 -12.38 -7.18 -4.17
CA SER A 315 -13.21 -8.08 -3.38
C SER A 315 -13.73 -7.30 -2.19
N VAL A 316 -15.04 -7.35 -1.94
CA VAL A 316 -15.69 -6.58 -0.87
C VAL A 316 -16.46 -7.51 0.05
N ASP A 317 -16.36 -7.24 1.35
CA ASP A 317 -17.03 -7.95 2.42
C ASP A 317 -17.72 -6.97 3.37
N PHE A 318 -19.04 -6.91 3.28
CA PHE A 318 -19.93 -6.00 4.01
C PHE A 318 -20.22 -6.43 5.45
N GLY A 319 -19.72 -7.60 5.86
CA GLY A 319 -20.04 -8.19 7.15
C GLY A 319 -21.52 -8.60 7.26
N ASP A 320 -22.08 -8.43 8.45
CA ASP A 320 -23.23 -9.20 8.92
C ASP A 320 -24.52 -8.41 9.10
N GLY A 321 -24.58 -7.19 8.55
CA GLY A 321 -25.76 -6.33 8.67
C GLY A 321 -27.02 -6.99 8.13
N VAL A 322 -28.12 -6.89 8.87
CA VAL A 322 -29.46 -7.34 8.44
C VAL A 322 -30.45 -6.20 8.61
N TRP A 323 -31.19 -5.88 7.54
CA TRP A 323 -32.22 -4.85 7.54
C TRP A 323 -33.60 -5.44 7.26
N GLU A 324 -34.49 -5.34 8.24
CA GLU A 324 -35.87 -5.78 8.13
C GLU A 324 -36.75 -4.75 7.40
N ASN A 325 -37.64 -5.25 6.55
CA ASN A 325 -38.61 -4.45 5.78
C ASN A 325 -37.94 -3.35 4.92
N PRO A 326 -36.92 -3.67 4.10
CA PRO A 326 -36.34 -2.73 3.18
C PRO A 326 -37.39 -2.30 2.15
N ILE A 327 -37.35 -1.03 1.73
CA ILE A 327 -38.29 -0.55 0.71
C ILE A 327 -37.68 -0.88 -0.65
N ILE A 328 -38.29 -1.86 -1.32
CA ILE A 328 -37.88 -2.26 -2.67
C ILE A 328 -38.73 -1.52 -3.70
N VAL A 329 -38.10 -0.73 -4.55
CA VAL A 329 -38.74 0.01 -5.63
C VAL A 329 -38.67 -0.78 -6.93
N GLY A 330 -39.70 -0.63 -7.78
CA GLY A 330 -39.76 -1.29 -9.08
C GLY A 330 -40.31 -2.72 -9.05
N LEU A 331 -40.69 -3.23 -7.88
CA LEU A 331 -41.45 -4.48 -7.80
C LEU A 331 -42.86 -4.29 -8.38
N PRO A 332 -43.42 -5.32 -9.04
CA PRO A 332 -44.80 -5.28 -9.48
C PRO A 332 -45.75 -5.18 -8.26
N PRO A 333 -46.95 -4.60 -8.41
CA PRO A 333 -47.86 -4.32 -7.28
C PRO A 333 -48.19 -5.54 -6.42
N SER A 334 -48.19 -6.74 -7.00
CA SER A 334 -48.42 -8.01 -6.29
C SER A 334 -47.35 -8.35 -5.25
N MET A 335 -46.20 -7.68 -5.28
CA MET A 335 -45.05 -7.91 -4.39
C MET A 335 -44.71 -6.72 -3.51
N ALA A 336 -45.30 -5.55 -3.76
CA ALA A 336 -45.04 -4.33 -2.98
C ALA A 336 -45.43 -4.44 -1.49
N ASP A 337 -46.36 -5.33 -1.14
CA ASP A 337 -46.86 -5.51 0.23
C ASP A 337 -46.16 -6.64 1.01
N LYS A 338 -45.13 -7.28 0.44
CA LYS A 338 -44.39 -8.34 1.13
C LYS A 338 -43.31 -7.75 2.04
N ASN A 339 -43.16 -8.34 3.23
CA ASN A 339 -42.05 -8.05 4.13
C ASN A 339 -40.79 -8.73 3.62
N TYR A 340 -39.82 -7.95 3.16
CA TYR A 340 -38.51 -8.44 2.76
C TYR A 340 -37.52 -8.32 3.92
N THR A 341 -36.42 -9.06 3.84
CA THR A 341 -35.27 -8.90 4.73
C THR A 341 -34.03 -8.79 3.86
N LEU A 342 -33.28 -7.69 4.00
CA LEU A 342 -32.02 -7.50 3.31
C LEU A 342 -30.88 -8.00 4.17
N VAL A 343 -30.05 -8.89 3.63
CA VAL A 343 -28.84 -9.38 4.29
C VAL A 343 -27.64 -8.83 3.53
N PHE A 344 -26.83 -7.98 4.17
CA PHE A 344 -25.73 -7.29 3.50
C PHE A 344 -24.61 -8.22 3.06
N SER A 345 -24.40 -9.35 3.74
CA SER A 345 -23.46 -10.38 3.30
C SER A 345 -23.82 -10.96 1.92
N TYR A 346 -25.05 -10.76 1.43
CA TYR A 346 -25.38 -11.12 0.06
C TYR A 346 -24.72 -10.19 -0.96
N PHE A 347 -24.21 -9.03 -0.61
CA PHE A 347 -23.45 -8.20 -1.54
C PHE A 347 -21.94 -8.49 -1.48
N ASN A 348 -21.51 -9.46 -0.68
CA ASN A 348 -20.12 -9.89 -0.66
C ASN A 348 -19.73 -10.49 -2.01
N GLY A 349 -18.55 -10.14 -2.49
CA GLY A 349 -18.03 -10.68 -3.74
C GLY A 349 -17.11 -9.71 -4.48
N VAL A 350 -16.95 -9.98 -5.77
CA VAL A 350 -16.08 -9.20 -6.66
C VAL A 350 -16.86 -8.04 -7.27
N TYR A 351 -16.28 -6.86 -7.19
CA TYR A 351 -16.72 -5.67 -7.90
C TYR A 351 -15.67 -5.29 -8.93
N GLU A 352 -16.11 -4.83 -10.10
CA GLU A 352 -15.23 -4.39 -11.18
C GLU A 352 -15.53 -2.94 -11.53
N GLN A 353 -14.47 -2.18 -11.80
CA GLN A 353 -14.54 -0.80 -12.21
C GLN A 353 -15.32 -0.68 -13.52
N ASP A 354 -16.43 0.05 -13.49
CA ASP A 354 -17.29 0.32 -14.65
C ASP A 354 -17.60 1.82 -14.74
N GLY A 355 -16.64 2.55 -15.33
CA GLY A 355 -16.73 3.98 -15.54
C GLY A 355 -16.26 4.82 -14.35
N THR A 356 -16.58 6.11 -14.42
CA THR A 356 -16.23 7.07 -13.38
C THR A 356 -17.42 7.95 -13.02
N HIS A 357 -17.55 8.29 -11.74
CA HIS A 357 -18.55 9.21 -11.24
C HIS A 357 -17.84 10.31 -10.45
N ARG A 358 -18.08 11.57 -10.82
CA ARG A 358 -17.31 12.75 -10.33
C ARG A 358 -15.79 12.59 -10.46
N GLY A 359 -15.35 11.95 -11.54
CA GLY A 359 -13.94 11.70 -11.82
C GLY A 359 -13.30 10.61 -10.97
N ARG A 360 -14.05 9.88 -10.14
CA ARG A 360 -13.60 8.74 -9.32
C ARG A 360 -14.17 7.43 -9.86
N PRO A 361 -13.54 6.28 -9.64
CA PRO A 361 -14.03 5.00 -10.16
C PRO A 361 -15.41 4.64 -9.58
N VAL A 362 -16.23 3.99 -10.39
CA VAL A 362 -17.45 3.30 -9.95
C VAL A 362 -17.19 1.81 -10.01
N TYR A 363 -17.46 1.10 -8.92
CA TYR A 363 -17.29 -0.34 -8.85
C TYR A 363 -18.66 -1.00 -8.89
N LYS A 364 -18.90 -1.88 -9.86
CA LYS A 364 -20.17 -2.62 -9.99
C LYS A 364 -19.97 -4.07 -9.62
N GLU A 365 -20.93 -4.59 -8.87
CA GLU A 365 -20.99 -5.99 -8.47
C GLU A 365 -20.92 -6.89 -9.71
N ARG A 366 -20.18 -7.99 -9.61
CA ARG A 366 -20.13 -9.05 -10.61
C ARG A 366 -20.91 -10.28 -10.15
N ARG A 367 -21.33 -11.09 -11.12
CA ARG A 367 -22.07 -12.31 -10.81
C ARG A 367 -21.22 -13.23 -9.95
N LYS A 368 -21.80 -13.75 -8.90
CA LYS A 368 -21.12 -14.56 -7.88
C LYS A 368 -20.68 -15.95 -8.34
N PHE A 369 -21.21 -16.43 -9.46
CA PHE A 369 -20.98 -17.78 -9.97
C PHE A 369 -19.78 -17.85 -10.90
N ASP A 370 -19.58 -16.80 -11.70
CA ASP A 370 -18.58 -16.77 -12.77
C ASP A 370 -17.78 -15.47 -12.84
N ASN A 371 -18.01 -14.55 -11.91
CA ASN A 371 -17.48 -13.19 -11.90
C ASN A 371 -17.79 -12.41 -13.21
N GLY A 372 -18.77 -12.87 -13.99
CA GLY A 372 -19.20 -12.22 -15.22
C GLY A 372 -20.02 -10.96 -14.95
N PRO A 373 -20.18 -10.07 -15.94
CA PRO A 373 -21.13 -8.96 -15.85
C PRO A 373 -22.56 -9.48 -15.68
N PHE A 374 -23.44 -8.77 -14.96
CA PHE A 374 -24.86 -9.14 -14.91
C PHE A 374 -25.49 -9.06 -16.30
N ASP A 375 -26.29 -10.07 -16.67
CA ASP A 375 -26.95 -10.10 -17.96
C ASP A 375 -28.22 -9.23 -17.90
N PRO A 376 -28.31 -8.17 -18.73
CA PRO A 376 -29.43 -7.23 -18.69
C PRO A 376 -30.79 -7.89 -19.01
N SER A 377 -30.82 -9.05 -19.65
CA SER A 377 -32.05 -9.76 -19.98
C SER A 377 -32.80 -10.31 -18.76
N TRP A 378 -32.10 -10.56 -17.66
CA TRP A 378 -32.68 -11.11 -16.43
C TRP A 378 -33.32 -10.06 -15.54
N GLN A 379 -33.31 -8.79 -15.99
CA GLN A 379 -33.69 -7.62 -15.19
C GLN A 379 -32.85 -7.45 -13.91
N LEU A 380 -31.84 -8.29 -13.66
CA LEU A 380 -30.98 -8.19 -12.49
C LEU A 380 -30.08 -6.96 -12.61
N VAL A 381 -30.18 -6.07 -11.63
CA VAL A 381 -29.39 -4.85 -11.56
C VAL A 381 -28.27 -5.06 -10.53
N PRO A 382 -26.99 -4.85 -10.88
CA PRO A 382 -25.90 -4.98 -9.92
C PRO A 382 -25.95 -3.88 -8.87
N ALA A 383 -25.45 -4.17 -7.67
CA ALA A 383 -25.11 -3.12 -6.72
C ALA A 383 -23.87 -2.34 -7.18
N GLU A 384 -23.72 -1.10 -6.70
CA GLU A 384 -22.59 -0.26 -7.04
C GLU A 384 -21.97 0.42 -5.81
N ILE A 385 -20.65 0.59 -5.83
CA ILE A 385 -19.90 1.42 -4.91
C ILE A 385 -19.38 2.61 -5.71
N ARG A 386 -19.73 3.82 -5.29
CA ARG A 386 -19.38 5.06 -5.98
C ARG A 386 -19.17 6.19 -5.00
N TYR A 387 -18.58 7.28 -5.46
CA TYR A 387 -18.42 8.48 -4.64
C TYR A 387 -19.70 9.34 -4.65
N SER A 388 -20.11 9.87 -3.49
CA SER A 388 -21.39 10.57 -3.35
C SER A 388 -21.46 11.90 -4.14
N ASN A 389 -22.69 12.27 -4.55
CA ASN A 389 -22.97 13.60 -5.10
C ASN A 389 -23.10 14.67 -4.01
N LEU A 390 -23.68 14.31 -2.87
CA LEU A 390 -24.04 15.25 -1.82
C LEU A 390 -22.93 15.50 -0.81
N GLY A 391 -22.01 14.57 -0.65
CA GLY A 391 -20.93 14.70 0.34
C GLY A 391 -19.61 14.12 -0.12
N GLU A 392 -18.60 14.35 0.70
CA GLU A 392 -17.24 13.84 0.50
C GLU A 392 -17.11 12.44 1.09
N PHE A 393 -17.87 11.46 0.60
CA PHE A 393 -17.79 10.08 1.08
C PHE A 393 -18.15 9.08 -0.01
N TRP A 394 -17.64 7.86 0.13
CA TRP A 394 -18.03 6.72 -0.70
C TRP A 394 -19.37 6.15 -0.23
N VAL A 395 -20.19 5.70 -1.16
CA VAL A 395 -21.49 5.10 -0.90
C VAL A 395 -21.61 3.76 -1.61
N PHE A 396 -22.25 2.82 -0.93
CA PHE A 396 -22.78 1.60 -1.51
C PHE A 396 -24.27 1.79 -1.76
N THR A 397 -24.71 1.58 -2.99
CA THR A 397 -26.10 1.80 -3.42
C THR A 397 -26.62 0.63 -4.25
N HIS A 398 -27.93 0.39 -4.19
CA HIS A 398 -28.61 -0.57 -5.07
C HIS A 398 -29.84 0.10 -5.68
N PRO A 399 -30.02 0.09 -7.02
CA PRO A 399 -31.08 0.88 -7.68
C PRO A 399 -32.51 0.56 -7.22
N TRP A 400 -32.75 -0.67 -6.78
CA TRP A 400 -34.07 -1.11 -6.30
C TRP A 400 -34.28 -1.00 -4.79
N ILE A 401 -33.28 -0.63 -4.00
CA ILE A 401 -33.43 -0.60 -2.53
C ILE A 401 -33.33 0.84 -2.07
N ARG A 402 -34.34 1.31 -1.32
CA ARG A 402 -34.40 2.69 -0.82
C ARG A 402 -34.72 2.76 0.66
N LYS A 403 -34.24 3.82 1.31
CA LYS A 403 -34.51 4.12 2.72
C LYS A 403 -35.93 4.65 2.95
N SER A 404 -36.52 5.34 1.97
CA SER A 404 -37.87 5.92 2.02
C SER A 404 -38.67 5.67 0.72
N ARG A 405 -40.00 5.75 0.81
CA ARG A 405 -40.90 5.67 -0.36
C ARG A 405 -40.96 6.98 -1.14
N THR A 406 -40.81 8.12 -0.46
CA THR A 406 -40.81 9.44 -1.07
C THR A 406 -39.45 9.70 -1.70
N ALA A 407 -39.42 9.79 -3.03
CA ALA A 407 -38.20 10.01 -3.79
C ALA A 407 -37.58 11.42 -3.61
N GLU A 408 -38.26 12.30 -2.87
CA GLU A 408 -37.98 13.74 -2.86
C GLU A 408 -36.88 14.18 -1.86
N ASP A 409 -36.42 13.31 -0.95
CA ASP A 409 -35.56 13.73 0.18
C ASP A 409 -34.17 13.07 0.27
N ASP A 410 -33.78 12.20 -0.68
CA ASP A 410 -32.46 11.55 -0.65
C ASP A 410 -31.81 11.67 -2.05
N ASP A 411 -31.04 12.73 -2.31
CA ASP A 411 -30.29 12.84 -3.58
C ASP A 411 -29.17 11.78 -3.72
N ASP A 412 -28.98 10.92 -2.71
CA ASP A 412 -28.14 9.73 -2.79
C ASP A 412 -28.70 8.56 -1.92
N PRO A 413 -29.33 7.52 -2.52
CA PRO A 413 -29.96 6.41 -1.80
C PRO A 413 -28.93 5.41 -1.26
N TRP A 414 -28.01 5.89 -0.42
CA TRP A 414 -26.95 5.07 0.15
C TRP A 414 -27.50 4.03 1.14
N LEU A 415 -26.95 2.83 1.07
CA LEU A 415 -27.19 1.71 1.99
C LEU A 415 -26.00 1.56 2.95
N LEU A 416 -24.77 1.79 2.47
CA LEU A 416 -23.62 2.11 3.31
C LEU A 416 -22.98 3.41 2.84
N ARG A 417 -22.30 4.10 3.76
CA ARG A 417 -21.43 5.22 3.44
C ARG A 417 -20.15 5.20 4.27
N SER A 418 -19.04 5.58 3.67
CA SER A 418 -17.77 5.74 4.38
C SER A 418 -17.81 6.95 5.32
N PRO A 419 -16.80 7.12 6.20
CA PRO A 419 -16.48 8.42 6.77
C PRO A 419 -16.26 9.48 5.69
N SER A 420 -16.33 10.76 6.07
CA SER A 420 -15.99 11.85 5.17
C SER A 420 -14.51 11.73 4.80
N THR A 421 -14.20 11.65 3.52
CA THR A 421 -12.87 11.41 2.99
C THR A 421 -12.70 12.09 1.64
N ASN A 422 -11.51 12.65 1.42
CA ASN A 422 -11.11 13.15 0.12
C ASN A 422 -10.30 12.13 -0.68
N GLU A 423 -10.11 10.91 -0.15
CA GLU A 423 -9.29 9.87 -0.77
C GLU A 423 -9.90 9.37 -2.06
N TYR A 424 -9.10 9.45 -3.13
CA TYR A 424 -9.51 9.17 -4.51
C TYR A 424 -9.70 7.68 -4.80
N ASP A 425 -8.99 6.84 -4.07
CA ASP A 425 -9.15 5.40 -4.13
C ASP A 425 -9.99 4.91 -2.95
N LEU A 426 -10.87 3.95 -3.22
CA LEU A 426 -11.69 3.31 -2.19
C LEU A 426 -10.81 2.54 -1.19
N LEU A 427 -9.72 1.94 -1.67
CA LEU A 427 -8.82 1.13 -0.84
C LEU A 427 -8.06 1.94 0.22
N GLN A 428 -7.94 3.25 0.05
CA GLN A 428 -7.26 4.16 0.98
C GLN A 428 -8.22 4.76 2.02
N VAL A 429 -9.51 4.42 1.96
CA VAL A 429 -10.48 4.97 2.88
C VAL A 429 -10.38 4.22 4.21
N ASP A 430 -9.89 4.88 5.25
CA ASP A 430 -9.86 4.29 6.58
C ASP A 430 -11.09 4.67 7.42
N GLY A 431 -11.45 3.77 8.35
CA GLY A 431 -12.44 4.03 9.40
C GLY A 431 -13.77 3.28 9.27
N GLU A 432 -14.66 3.54 10.22
CA GLU A 432 -15.94 2.83 10.34
C GLU A 432 -16.99 3.34 9.36
N TRP A 433 -17.49 2.43 8.53
CA TRP A 433 -18.58 2.70 7.61
C TRP A 433 -19.91 2.81 8.36
N SER A 434 -20.80 3.66 7.88
CA SER A 434 -22.15 3.76 8.41
C SER A 434 -23.08 2.93 7.54
N ILE A 435 -23.77 1.96 8.13
CA ILE A 435 -24.68 1.02 7.46
C ILE A 435 -26.13 1.35 7.83
N TRP A 436 -27.04 1.23 6.87
CA TRP A 436 -28.47 1.45 7.10
C TRP A 436 -29.19 0.12 7.36
N LEU A 437 -29.63 -0.06 8.61
CA LEU A 437 -30.39 -1.22 9.08
C LEU A 437 -31.83 -0.84 9.48
N GLY A 438 -32.40 0.19 8.87
CA GLY A 438 -33.60 0.91 9.35
C GLY A 438 -33.27 1.97 10.41
N ARG A 439 -32.05 1.91 10.94
CA ARG A 439 -31.34 2.97 11.65
C ARG A 439 -29.88 2.95 11.20
N THR A 440 -29.19 4.08 11.35
CA THR A 440 -27.76 4.14 11.02
C THR A 440 -26.95 3.48 12.12
N GLU A 441 -26.20 2.43 11.78
CA GLU A 441 -25.22 1.78 12.65
C GLU A 441 -23.81 1.89 12.07
N LYS A 442 -22.80 1.56 12.86
CA LYS A 442 -21.40 1.47 12.40
C LYS A 442 -21.07 0.02 12.03
N SER A 443 -20.38 -0.17 10.92
CA SER A 443 -19.92 -1.47 10.45
C SER A 443 -18.49 -1.36 9.89
N GLN A 444 -17.76 -2.46 9.95
CA GLN A 444 -16.46 -2.59 9.31
C GLN A 444 -16.67 -3.19 7.93
N LEU A 445 -16.37 -2.40 6.89
CA LEU A 445 -16.29 -2.88 5.52
C LEU A 445 -14.86 -3.33 5.27
N GLN A 446 -14.68 -4.55 4.80
CA GLN A 446 -13.38 -5.02 4.34
C GLN A 446 -13.38 -5.06 2.83
N TYR A 447 -12.34 -4.51 2.22
CA TYR A 447 -12.10 -4.62 0.80
C TYR A 447 -10.63 -4.87 0.55
N ASP A 448 -10.37 -5.61 -0.51
CA ASP A 448 -9.03 -5.92 -0.98
C ASP A 448 -9.03 -5.90 -2.51
N CYS A 449 -7.88 -5.68 -3.11
CA CYS A 449 -7.75 -5.74 -4.54
C CYS A 449 -7.84 -7.19 -5.02
N TYR A 450 -8.73 -7.46 -5.98
CA TYR A 450 -8.96 -8.80 -6.52
C TYR A 450 -7.93 -9.14 -7.61
N LEU A 451 -6.64 -9.12 -7.25
CA LEU A 451 -5.60 -9.76 -8.04
C LEU A 451 -4.61 -10.54 -7.15
N CYS A 452 -3.96 -11.53 -7.75
CA CYS A 452 -2.86 -12.32 -7.22
C CYS A 452 -1.56 -11.95 -7.94
N ASN A 453 -0.43 -12.11 -7.23
CA ASN A 453 0.92 -11.98 -7.77
C ASN A 453 1.57 -13.36 -7.96
N ASN A 454 1.26 -14.30 -7.07
CA ASN A 454 1.83 -15.64 -7.09
C ASN A 454 0.82 -16.70 -6.64
N ASN A 455 1.18 -17.98 -6.73
CA ASN A 455 0.29 -19.08 -6.35
C ASN A 455 -0.01 -19.14 -4.84
N ALA A 456 0.81 -18.52 -3.98
CA ALA A 456 0.55 -18.45 -2.55
C ALA A 456 -0.62 -17.51 -2.24
N ASP A 457 -0.82 -16.46 -3.03
CA ASP A 457 -2.03 -15.60 -2.96
C ASP A 457 -3.31 -16.35 -3.32
N CYS A 458 -3.17 -17.50 -3.98
CA CYS A 458 -4.24 -18.45 -4.29
C CYS A 458 -4.23 -19.66 -3.33
N ASN A 459 -3.76 -19.45 -2.09
CA ASN A 459 -3.64 -20.46 -1.03
C ASN A 459 -2.89 -21.74 -1.42
N LEU A 460 -1.99 -21.67 -2.42
CA LEU A 460 -1.31 -22.82 -3.05
C LEU A 460 -2.26 -23.86 -3.65
N ASN A 461 -3.56 -23.56 -3.69
CA ASN A 461 -4.64 -24.40 -4.19
C ASN A 461 -5.11 -23.95 -5.59
N GLY A 462 -4.56 -22.84 -6.08
CA GLY A 462 -4.79 -22.30 -7.43
C GLY A 462 -3.48 -21.96 -8.13
N GLU A 463 -3.61 -21.60 -9.40
CA GLU A 463 -2.56 -20.92 -10.17
C GLU A 463 -2.95 -19.47 -10.37
N CYS A 464 -2.02 -18.55 -10.08
CA CYS A 464 -2.23 -17.15 -10.41
C CYS A 464 -2.00 -16.96 -11.92
N ASN A 465 -3.06 -16.63 -12.65
CA ASN A 465 -3.00 -16.50 -14.09
C ASN A 465 -2.33 -15.19 -14.53
N THR A 466 -2.08 -15.04 -15.83
CA THR A 466 -1.40 -13.85 -16.38
C THR A 466 -2.20 -12.55 -16.22
N GLU A 467 -3.50 -12.65 -15.94
CA GLU A 467 -4.36 -11.50 -15.64
C GLU A 467 -4.34 -11.14 -14.15
N GLY A 468 -3.58 -11.89 -13.33
CA GLY A 468 -3.55 -11.74 -11.89
C GLY A 468 -4.81 -12.28 -11.22
N MET A 469 -5.51 -13.27 -11.78
CA MET A 469 -6.65 -13.92 -11.11
C MET A 469 -6.30 -15.35 -10.70
N CYS A 470 -6.89 -15.82 -9.60
CA CYS A 470 -6.68 -17.18 -9.12
C CYS A 470 -7.53 -18.18 -9.90
N ASP A 471 -6.88 -19.06 -10.66
CA ASP A 471 -7.48 -20.23 -11.29
C ASP A 471 -7.37 -21.43 -10.35
N CYS A 472 -8.46 -21.74 -9.63
CA CYS A 472 -8.46 -22.79 -8.62
C CYS A 472 -8.30 -24.17 -9.26
N LYS A 473 -7.33 -24.95 -8.74
CA LYS A 473 -7.03 -26.28 -9.26
C LYS A 473 -8.10 -27.28 -8.85
N SER A 474 -8.17 -28.35 -9.63
CA SER A 474 -8.85 -29.59 -9.24
C SER A 474 -7.79 -30.69 -9.24
N VAL A 475 -7.42 -31.19 -8.05
CA VAL A 475 -6.34 -32.18 -7.88
C VAL A 475 -6.91 -33.40 -7.17
N ASP A 476 -6.71 -34.59 -7.74
CA ASP A 476 -7.16 -35.87 -7.15
C ASP A 476 -8.64 -35.85 -6.72
N GLY A 477 -9.47 -35.23 -7.57
CA GLY A 477 -10.90 -35.07 -7.30
C GLY A 477 -11.27 -33.90 -6.37
N THR A 478 -10.34 -33.39 -5.58
CA THR A 478 -10.60 -32.22 -4.72
C THR A 478 -10.69 -30.98 -5.60
N LYS A 479 -11.81 -30.25 -5.50
CA LYS A 479 -12.02 -28.98 -6.18
C LYS A 479 -11.89 -27.84 -5.18
N TYR A 480 -11.05 -26.85 -5.48
CA TYR A 480 -10.95 -25.65 -4.66
C TYR A 480 -11.87 -24.56 -5.21
N LEU A 481 -12.46 -23.79 -4.31
CA LEU A 481 -13.30 -22.65 -4.64
C LEU A 481 -12.87 -21.42 -3.83
N GLY A 482 -13.35 -20.27 -4.28
CA GLY A 482 -13.18 -18.99 -3.61
C GLY A 482 -12.52 -17.97 -4.50
N THR A 483 -12.45 -16.75 -4.00
CA THR A 483 -11.74 -15.65 -4.66
C THR A 483 -10.24 -15.91 -4.70
N HIS A 484 -9.71 -16.63 -3.72
CA HIS A 484 -8.31 -17.00 -3.55
C HIS A 484 -8.11 -18.52 -3.39
N CYS A 485 -9.07 -19.35 -3.84
CA CYS A 485 -9.00 -20.82 -3.73
C CYS A 485 -8.84 -21.36 -2.29
N GLU A 486 -9.33 -20.61 -1.31
CA GLU A 486 -9.27 -20.91 0.12
C GLU A 486 -10.20 -22.05 0.54
N VAL A 487 -11.30 -22.29 -0.20
CA VAL A 487 -12.28 -23.31 0.16
C VAL A 487 -11.97 -24.62 -0.55
N LYS A 488 -11.42 -25.57 0.21
CA LYS A 488 -11.25 -26.95 -0.21
C LYS A 488 -12.60 -27.67 -0.23
N VAL A 489 -13.03 -28.12 -1.41
CA VAL A 489 -14.10 -29.11 -1.54
C VAL A 489 -13.47 -30.46 -1.85
N GLU A 490 -13.29 -31.29 -0.82
CA GLU A 490 -12.80 -32.66 -1.01
C GLU A 490 -13.76 -33.46 -1.89
N ASP A 491 -13.21 -34.24 -2.83
CA ASP A 491 -14.02 -35.22 -3.55
C ASP A 491 -14.53 -36.24 -2.53
N GLU A 492 -15.85 -36.35 -2.47
CA GLU A 492 -16.61 -37.37 -1.75
C GLU A 492 -16.66 -37.26 -0.20
N SER A 493 -15.62 -36.87 0.52
CA SER A 493 -15.61 -36.95 2.01
C SER A 493 -16.53 -35.93 2.71
N CYS A 494 -16.66 -34.71 2.18
CA CYS A 494 -17.51 -33.63 2.69
C CYS A 494 -18.68 -33.31 1.76
N GLY A 495 -18.93 -34.15 0.75
CA GLY A 495 -20.08 -33.98 -0.13
C GLY A 495 -21.39 -34.00 0.63
N THR A 496 -21.43 -34.66 1.79
CA THR A 496 -22.54 -34.61 2.75
C THR A 496 -22.05 -34.07 4.10
N ILE A 497 -22.78 -33.11 4.66
CA ILE A 497 -22.61 -32.66 6.04
C ILE A 497 -23.75 -33.23 6.89
N THR A 498 -23.41 -33.77 8.06
CA THR A 498 -24.39 -34.29 9.03
C THR A 498 -24.28 -33.57 10.36
N THR A 499 -25.41 -33.30 11.01
CA THR A 499 -25.38 -32.77 12.38
C THR A 499 -25.01 -33.88 13.37
N GLU A 500 -24.19 -33.55 14.37
CA GLU A 500 -23.79 -34.52 15.40
C GLU A 500 -24.97 -35.02 16.27
N ASN A 501 -26.02 -34.22 16.44
CA ASN A 501 -27.08 -34.45 17.42
C ASN A 501 -28.45 -34.76 16.83
N MET A 502 -28.80 -34.18 15.68
CA MET A 502 -30.14 -34.31 15.10
C MET A 502 -30.18 -35.32 13.94
N ASN A 503 -29.03 -35.89 13.55
CA ASN A 503 -28.89 -36.77 12.38
C ASN A 503 -29.49 -36.14 11.11
N VAL A 504 -29.45 -34.81 11.03
CA VAL A 504 -29.86 -34.05 9.85
C VAL A 504 -28.71 -34.09 8.87
N SER A 505 -28.97 -34.39 7.62
CA SER A 505 -27.93 -34.44 6.59
C SER A 505 -28.25 -33.53 5.41
N PHE A 506 -27.21 -32.88 4.89
CA PHE A 506 -27.27 -32.08 3.67
C PHE A 506 -26.18 -32.52 2.72
N SER A 507 -26.45 -32.53 1.41
CA SER A 507 -25.49 -32.90 0.37
C SER A 507 -25.34 -31.82 -0.69
N MET A 508 -24.13 -31.64 -1.21
CA MET A 508 -23.83 -30.72 -2.32
C MET A 508 -24.46 -31.14 -3.66
N GLN A 509 -25.05 -32.34 -3.72
CA GLN A 509 -25.75 -32.81 -4.91
C GLN A 509 -27.14 -32.17 -4.99
N TYR A 510 -27.53 -31.72 -6.18
CA TYR A 510 -28.90 -31.27 -6.44
C TYR A 510 -29.46 -31.96 -7.69
N PHE A 511 -30.76 -32.22 -7.65
CA PHE A 511 -31.49 -32.77 -8.79
C PHE A 511 -31.91 -31.63 -9.72
N SER A 512 -31.74 -31.83 -11.03
CA SER A 512 -32.22 -30.91 -12.05
C SER A 512 -33.73 -30.71 -11.92
N SER A 513 -34.23 -29.51 -12.23
CA SER A 513 -35.65 -29.15 -12.12
C SER A 513 -36.57 -30.01 -13.00
N ASP A 514 -36.01 -30.71 -13.99
CA ASP A 514 -36.71 -31.67 -14.84
C ASP A 514 -36.88 -33.07 -14.21
N GLY A 515 -36.31 -33.31 -13.02
CA GLY A 515 -36.35 -34.58 -12.29
C GLY A 515 -35.75 -35.78 -13.05
N SER A 516 -35.20 -35.56 -14.25
CA SER A 516 -34.83 -36.61 -15.20
C SER A 516 -33.36 -36.57 -15.61
N GLY A 517 -32.63 -35.51 -15.26
CA GLY A 517 -31.18 -35.46 -15.37
C GLY A 517 -30.46 -36.24 -14.26
N GLN A 518 -29.26 -36.75 -14.58
CA GLN A 518 -28.35 -37.18 -13.51
C GLN A 518 -28.11 -36.03 -12.53
N PRO A 519 -28.06 -36.30 -11.21
CA PRO A 519 -27.80 -35.28 -10.21
C PRO A 519 -26.53 -34.52 -10.60
N LYS A 520 -26.66 -33.21 -10.82
CA LYS A 520 -25.48 -32.38 -11.08
C LYS A 520 -24.74 -32.28 -9.76
N ARG A 521 -23.49 -32.73 -9.75
CA ARG A 521 -22.71 -32.96 -8.53
C ARG A 521 -22.25 -31.66 -7.83
N PHE A 522 -22.56 -30.49 -8.39
CA PHE A 522 -21.97 -29.25 -7.90
C PHE A 522 -22.87 -28.02 -8.10
N PHE A 523 -23.66 -27.69 -7.09
CA PHE A 523 -24.24 -26.35 -6.96
C PHE A 523 -23.33 -25.50 -6.09
N HIS A 524 -22.94 -24.35 -6.61
CA HIS A 524 -22.13 -23.38 -5.87
C HIS A 524 -22.73 -22.00 -6.09
N GLY A 525 -22.63 -21.13 -5.10
CA GLY A 525 -22.91 -19.70 -5.20
C GLY A 525 -21.85 -18.94 -4.40
N TYR A 526 -21.44 -17.75 -4.83
CA TYR A 526 -20.31 -17.02 -4.24
C TYR A 526 -18.97 -17.75 -4.33
N ASN A 527 -18.75 -18.61 -5.34
CA ASN A 527 -17.64 -19.57 -5.34
C ASN A 527 -17.56 -20.36 -4.01
N ARG A 528 -18.71 -20.77 -3.47
CA ARG A 528 -18.86 -21.61 -2.27
C ARG A 528 -19.88 -22.72 -2.52
N PRO A 529 -19.73 -23.89 -1.89
CA PRO A 529 -20.69 -24.97 -2.03
C PRO A 529 -22.07 -24.61 -1.44
N ILE A 530 -23.13 -25.03 -2.13
CA ILE A 530 -24.51 -25.01 -1.61
C ILE A 530 -24.91 -26.45 -1.32
N TYR A 531 -25.43 -26.70 -0.12
CA TYR A 531 -25.85 -28.02 0.31
C TYR A 531 -27.37 -28.12 0.32
N THR A 532 -27.92 -29.18 -0.27
CA THR A 532 -29.34 -29.51 -0.27
C THR A 532 -29.64 -30.51 0.84
N HIS A 533 -30.66 -30.23 1.62
CA HIS A 533 -31.16 -31.12 2.66
C HIS A 533 -31.56 -32.47 2.06
N ILE A 534 -31.19 -33.55 2.75
CA ILE A 534 -31.51 -34.93 2.35
C ILE A 534 -32.54 -35.53 3.32
N GLN A 535 -32.26 -35.49 4.63
CA GLN A 535 -33.11 -36.14 5.64
C GLN A 535 -32.90 -35.58 7.05
N GLY A 536 -33.83 -35.92 7.95
CA GLY A 536 -33.71 -35.73 9.41
C GLY A 536 -34.12 -34.36 9.96
N MET A 537 -34.44 -33.36 9.13
CA MET A 537 -34.82 -32.04 9.63
C MET A 537 -36.31 -32.03 10.03
N PRO A 538 -36.65 -31.78 11.31
CA PRO A 538 -38.04 -31.74 11.74
C PRO A 538 -38.76 -30.55 11.10
N GLY A 539 -39.95 -30.79 10.54
CA GLY A 539 -40.76 -29.77 9.88
C GLY A 539 -40.40 -29.49 8.42
N VAL A 540 -39.53 -30.30 7.82
CA VAL A 540 -39.34 -30.38 6.36
C VAL A 540 -40.14 -31.59 5.88
N GLU A 541 -41.26 -31.35 5.20
CA GLU A 541 -42.12 -32.43 4.69
C GLU A 541 -41.55 -33.01 3.40
N GLU A 542 -41.98 -34.22 3.03
CA GLU A 542 -41.59 -34.86 1.78
C GLU A 542 -42.07 -34.00 0.59
N GLY A 543 -41.14 -33.31 -0.08
CA GLY A 543 -41.44 -32.29 -1.10
C GLY A 543 -40.94 -30.88 -0.78
N ASP A 544 -40.45 -30.61 0.43
CA ASP A 544 -39.73 -29.37 0.72
C ASP A 544 -38.25 -29.53 0.31
N ILE A 545 -37.70 -28.56 -0.43
CA ILE A 545 -36.26 -28.41 -0.64
C ILE A 545 -35.73 -27.42 0.40
N PHE A 546 -34.70 -27.79 1.14
CA PHE A 546 -34.01 -26.86 2.01
C PHE A 546 -32.54 -26.76 1.63
N TRP A 547 -32.07 -25.57 1.25
CA TRP A 547 -30.67 -25.30 0.90
C TRP A 547 -29.94 -24.65 2.05
N LEU A 548 -28.68 -25.01 2.23
CA LEU A 548 -27.74 -24.39 3.14
C LEU A 548 -26.58 -23.82 2.32
N CYS A 549 -26.45 -22.51 2.34
CA CYS A 549 -25.49 -21.77 1.54
C CYS A 549 -24.46 -21.10 2.45
N TYR A 550 -23.19 -21.07 2.06
CA TYR A 550 -22.14 -20.36 2.80
C TYR A 550 -21.76 -19.05 2.11
N THR A 551 -21.83 -17.92 2.81
CA THR A 551 -21.43 -16.60 2.29
C THR A 551 -19.93 -16.33 2.39
N GLY A 552 -19.16 -17.19 3.06
CA GLY A 552 -17.76 -16.94 3.40
C GLY A 552 -17.52 -16.60 4.87
N ARG A 553 -18.53 -16.07 5.57
CA ARG A 553 -18.51 -15.88 7.04
C ARG A 553 -19.64 -16.60 7.75
N LYS A 554 -20.78 -16.75 7.07
CA LYS A 554 -22.03 -17.27 7.63
C LYS A 554 -22.67 -18.32 6.75
N TRP A 555 -23.45 -19.17 7.38
CA TRP A 555 -24.31 -20.13 6.70
C TRP A 555 -25.74 -19.63 6.73
N PHE A 556 -26.47 -19.71 5.62
CA PHE A 556 -27.88 -19.34 5.57
C PHE A 556 -28.70 -20.47 5.00
N GLY A 557 -29.88 -20.69 5.58
CA GLY A 557 -30.84 -21.67 5.17
C GLY A 557 -31.89 -21.06 4.25
N ILE A 558 -32.27 -21.74 3.17
CA ILE A 558 -33.38 -21.36 2.30
C ILE A 558 -34.33 -22.55 2.25
N LYS A 559 -35.55 -22.38 2.77
CA LYS A 559 -36.61 -23.38 2.64
C LYS A 559 -37.45 -23.07 1.39
N VAL A 560 -37.80 -24.08 0.61
CA VAL A 560 -38.61 -23.96 -0.60
C VAL A 560 -39.61 -25.10 -0.63
N ASN A 561 -40.90 -24.81 -0.68
CA ASN A 561 -41.92 -25.84 -0.84
C ASN A 561 -42.15 -26.15 -2.33
N LEU A 562 -41.83 -27.37 -2.79
CA LEU A 562 -42.01 -27.74 -4.21
C LEU A 562 -43.48 -27.89 -4.61
N VAL A 563 -44.35 -28.31 -3.69
CA VAL A 563 -45.77 -28.54 -3.99
C VAL A 563 -46.47 -27.20 -4.29
N GLU A 564 -45.96 -26.12 -3.71
CA GLU A 564 -46.42 -24.75 -3.97
C GLU A 564 -45.59 -24.01 -5.04
N MET A 565 -44.78 -24.68 -5.87
CA MET A 565 -43.90 -24.04 -6.88
C MET A 565 -44.60 -23.28 -8.01
N ASN A 566 -45.91 -23.04 -7.94
CA ASN A 566 -46.49 -21.91 -8.68
C ASN A 566 -46.09 -20.55 -8.07
N THR A 567 -45.31 -20.57 -6.98
CA THR A 567 -44.65 -19.41 -6.41
C THR A 567 -43.48 -18.97 -7.28
N THR A 568 -43.46 -17.68 -7.62
CA THR A 568 -42.37 -17.05 -8.37
C THR A 568 -41.05 -17.15 -7.61
N LEU A 569 -39.90 -16.95 -8.28
CA LEU A 569 -38.56 -16.83 -7.67
C LEU A 569 -38.53 -15.88 -6.44
N GLU A 570 -39.49 -14.98 -6.38
CA GLU A 570 -39.67 -14.01 -5.30
C GLU A 570 -40.34 -14.60 -4.05
N GLY A 571 -41.16 -15.66 -4.18
CA GLY A 571 -41.65 -16.44 -3.03
C GLY A 571 -40.53 -17.19 -2.31
N LEU A 572 -39.53 -17.65 -3.08
CA LEU A 572 -38.33 -18.32 -2.58
C LEU A 572 -37.50 -17.43 -1.62
N MET A 573 -37.42 -16.12 -1.88
CA MET A 573 -36.62 -15.22 -1.04
C MET A 573 -37.25 -14.98 0.34
N ALA A 574 -38.58 -15.04 0.45
CA ALA A 574 -39.32 -14.81 1.70
C ALA A 574 -39.24 -15.99 2.71
N MET A 575 -38.73 -17.15 2.29
CA MET A 575 -38.65 -18.37 3.10
C MET A 575 -37.23 -18.66 3.63
N SER A 576 -36.34 -17.66 3.60
CA SER A 576 -34.99 -17.79 4.15
C SER A 576 -35.02 -17.81 5.69
N VAL A 577 -34.27 -18.74 6.28
CA VAL A 577 -34.06 -18.83 7.72
C VAL A 577 -32.58 -18.59 7.96
N ASN A 578 -32.26 -17.49 8.64
CA ASN A 578 -30.89 -17.14 8.98
C ASN A 578 -30.45 -17.94 10.21
N PHE A 579 -29.28 -18.55 10.10
CA PHE A 579 -28.58 -19.17 11.22
C PHE A 579 -27.20 -18.47 11.27
N HIS A 580 -26.64 -18.22 12.47
CA HIS A 580 -25.19 -18.09 12.74
C HIS A 580 -24.51 -16.77 13.10
N ASP A 581 -23.50 -17.01 13.93
CA ASP A 581 -22.34 -16.17 14.26
C ASP A 581 -21.12 -16.54 13.39
N SER A 582 -20.19 -15.59 13.22
CA SER A 582 -19.03 -15.69 12.33
C SER A 582 -17.97 -16.68 12.85
N THR A 583 -17.40 -17.51 11.98
CA THR A 583 -16.24 -18.35 12.32
C THR A 583 -14.95 -17.68 11.86
N THR A 584 -13.92 -17.66 12.70
CA THR A 584 -12.62 -17.02 12.40
C THR A 584 -11.58 -17.97 11.76
N ARG A 585 -11.92 -19.23 11.47
CA ARG A 585 -10.98 -20.23 10.90
C ARG A 585 -11.62 -21.07 9.79
N ASP A 586 -10.80 -21.42 8.79
CA ASP A 586 -11.23 -22.08 7.54
C ASP A 586 -11.59 -23.56 7.69
N SER A 587 -11.08 -24.25 8.72
CA SER A 587 -11.54 -25.58 9.12
C SER A 587 -11.08 -25.95 10.54
N PRO A 588 -11.81 -26.82 11.28
CA PRO A 588 -13.13 -27.35 10.93
C PRO A 588 -14.20 -26.24 10.96
N VAL A 589 -15.20 -26.37 10.08
CA VAL A 589 -16.32 -25.44 9.88
C VAL A 589 -17.13 -25.33 11.18
N GLY A 590 -16.70 -24.43 12.05
CA GLY A 590 -17.17 -24.28 13.42
C GLY A 590 -18.49 -23.52 13.54
N VAL A 591 -19.55 -23.86 12.81
CA VAL A 591 -20.78 -23.05 12.86
C VAL A 591 -21.63 -23.34 14.10
N ASP A 592 -21.78 -22.34 14.96
CA ASP A 592 -22.67 -22.34 16.12
C ASP A 592 -24.12 -22.13 15.65
N PHE A 593 -24.89 -23.20 15.38
CA PHE A 593 -26.32 -23.04 15.01
C PHE A 593 -27.11 -22.66 16.24
N TYR A 594 -28.04 -21.75 16.05
CA TYR A 594 -29.00 -21.38 17.08
C TYR A 594 -30.41 -21.67 16.60
N ARG A 595 -31.23 -22.27 17.45
CA ARG A 595 -32.68 -22.30 17.25
C ARG A 595 -33.23 -20.99 17.78
N ILE A 596 -33.92 -20.25 16.91
CA ILE A 596 -34.75 -19.13 17.36
C ILE A 596 -35.91 -19.72 18.14
N GLY A 597 -35.97 -19.43 19.44
CA GLY A 597 -37.12 -19.74 20.27
C GLY A 597 -38.01 -18.52 20.48
N GLU A 598 -38.38 -18.26 21.73
CA GLU A 598 -39.44 -17.31 22.05
C GLU A 598 -39.10 -15.88 21.60
N ARG A 599 -40.02 -15.25 20.89
CA ARG A 599 -39.94 -13.84 20.48
C ARG A 599 -40.77 -12.99 21.44
N GLY A 600 -40.32 -11.77 21.71
CA GLY A 600 -41.04 -10.82 22.56
C GLY A 600 -40.20 -9.59 22.91
N ASN A 601 -40.78 -8.64 23.64
CA ASN A 601 -40.11 -7.39 24.06
C ASN A 601 -38.77 -7.64 24.77
N GLN A 602 -38.61 -8.80 25.43
CA GLN A 602 -37.41 -9.19 26.14
C GLN A 602 -36.27 -9.68 25.23
N PHE A 603 -36.59 -10.35 24.12
CA PHE A 603 -35.59 -10.99 23.24
C PHE A 603 -35.43 -10.28 21.89
N GLY A 604 -36.20 -9.24 21.64
CA GLY A 604 -36.18 -8.50 20.38
C GLY A 604 -36.75 -9.31 19.21
N PRO A 605 -36.60 -8.80 17.97
CA PRO A 605 -37.20 -9.39 16.77
C PRO A 605 -36.63 -10.78 16.44
N PHE A 606 -35.40 -11.07 16.85
CA PHE A 606 -34.72 -12.34 16.58
C PHE A 606 -35.10 -13.48 17.52
N GLY A 607 -35.79 -13.18 18.64
CA GLY A 607 -36.13 -14.16 19.66
C GLY A 607 -34.94 -14.70 20.44
N ALA A 608 -35.21 -15.50 21.46
CA ALA A 608 -34.17 -16.15 22.25
C ALA A 608 -33.39 -17.15 21.38
N LEU A 609 -32.06 -16.99 21.33
CA LEU A 609 -31.17 -17.89 20.59
C LEU A 609 -30.75 -19.06 21.48
N TYR A 610 -31.19 -20.26 21.14
CA TYR A 610 -30.81 -21.49 21.84
C TYR A 610 -29.72 -22.21 21.05
N PRO A 611 -28.49 -22.37 21.58
CA PRO A 611 -27.43 -23.07 20.87
C PRO A 611 -27.85 -24.51 20.59
N LEU A 612 -27.73 -24.93 19.35
CA LEU A 612 -27.99 -26.29 18.89
C LEU A 612 -26.78 -27.21 19.06
N GLN A 613 -25.70 -26.73 19.69
CA GLN A 613 -24.48 -27.48 19.92
C GLN A 613 -24.62 -28.50 21.03
N LYS A 614 -23.95 -29.64 20.84
CA LYS A 614 -23.78 -30.62 21.89
C LYS A 614 -22.81 -30.06 22.95
N TYR A 615 -23.22 -30.07 24.22
CA TYR A 615 -22.41 -29.63 25.37
C TYR A 615 -22.11 -28.14 25.49
N ASN A 616 -22.82 -27.26 24.77
CA ASN A 616 -22.64 -25.80 24.86
C ASN A 616 -21.18 -25.34 24.62
N GLN A 617 -20.44 -26.05 23.76
CA GLN A 617 -19.06 -25.74 23.41
C GLN A 617 -19.02 -24.75 22.24
N THR A 618 -18.79 -23.47 22.54
CA THR A 618 -18.61 -22.40 21.54
C THR A 618 -17.48 -22.74 20.57
N GLY A 619 -17.70 -22.53 19.26
CA GLY A 619 -16.70 -22.77 18.21
C GLY A 619 -16.56 -24.23 17.74
N ARG A 620 -17.30 -25.17 18.33
CA ARG A 620 -17.39 -26.53 17.78
C ARG A 620 -18.52 -26.60 16.77
N GLY A 621 -18.18 -26.79 15.50
CA GLY A 621 -19.16 -26.89 14.43
C GLY A 621 -20.18 -27.99 14.67
N ILE A 622 -21.46 -27.70 14.39
CA ILE A 622 -22.53 -28.71 14.48
C ILE A 622 -22.44 -29.73 13.36
N TRP A 623 -21.88 -29.34 12.22
CA TRP A 623 -21.69 -30.20 11.08
C TRP A 623 -20.37 -30.96 11.17
N ARG A 624 -20.45 -32.26 10.92
CA ARG A 624 -19.31 -33.07 10.52
C ARG A 624 -19.48 -33.48 9.08
N CYS A 625 -18.37 -33.56 8.36
CA CYS A 625 -18.36 -34.24 7.07
C CYS A 625 -18.68 -35.71 7.31
N SER A 626 -19.77 -36.16 6.72
CA SER A 626 -20.04 -37.57 6.49
C SER A 626 -19.61 -37.84 5.07
N GLY A 627 -18.80 -38.88 4.84
CA GLY A 627 -18.39 -39.30 3.50
C GLY A 627 -19.56 -39.46 2.52
N PRO A 628 -19.30 -39.89 1.28
CA PRO A 628 -20.36 -40.02 0.28
C PRO A 628 -21.49 -40.85 0.90
N PRO A 629 -22.77 -40.46 0.69
CA PRO A 629 -23.88 -41.17 1.28
C PRO A 629 -23.70 -42.64 0.91
N THR A 630 -23.48 -43.51 1.90
CA THR A 630 -23.48 -44.95 1.69
C THR A 630 -24.81 -45.23 1.03
N ALA A 631 -24.79 -45.69 -0.23
CA ALA A 631 -26.01 -45.96 -0.97
C ALA A 631 -26.93 -46.75 -0.02
N PRO A 632 -28.19 -46.32 0.17
CA PRO A 632 -29.10 -47.08 1.00
C PRO A 632 -29.06 -48.51 0.47
N ASP A 633 -28.75 -49.47 1.36
CA ASP A 633 -28.83 -50.90 1.04
C ASP A 633 -30.26 -51.13 0.53
N LEU A 634 -30.40 -51.21 -0.79
CA LEU A 634 -31.68 -51.29 -1.50
C LEU A 634 -32.32 -52.67 -1.33
#